data_AF-A0A8U0Q8L4-F1
#
_entry.id   AF-A0A8U0Q8L4-F1
#
_cell.length_a   1.000
_cell.length_b   1.000
_cell.length_c   1.000
_cell.angle_alpha   90.00
_cell.angle_beta   90.00
_cell.angle_gamma   90.00
#
_symmetry.space_group_name_H-M   'P 1'
#
loop_
_entity.id
_entity.type
_entity.pdbx_description
1 polymer ?
#
loop_
_entity_poly.entity_id
_entity_poly.type
_entity_poly.pdbx_seq_one_letter_code
_entity_poly.pdbx_strand_id
1 'polypeptide(L)'
;PIEGKANANVVWEEDSSEGPPSAPVRIAFVLVVHGRASRQFQRLFKAIYHTSHYYYIHIDQRSNYLHRQVQALASQYPNVRVTPWRMATIWGGASLLTMYLRSMADLITMTDWSWDFFINLSAADYPIRTNSQLVAFLSKYRDMNFIKSHGRDNARFIRKQGLDRLFFECDTHMWRLGDRKIPEGISVDGGSDWFLLNRPFVEYVINSQDDLVTNMKRFYTYTLLPAESFFHTVLENSAHCESMVDNNLRITNWNRKLGCKCQYKHIVDWCGCSPNDFKPADFHRFQQTARPTFFARKFEATVNQEIVNQLDGYLFGPMPRGTPGLQAYWESAFDEADGVATLSDTQLTLYHAFARMGLARAAASLQGDPKDDSCRYFPMGHPVSVHLYFQSDQFQGYLVKHHATNLATSKLETLETWVMPRKTYKVASPPSTFTRLQFAEIGTEWDAKERMFRNFGGLMGPMDETVGMQRWSKGPNVTVTVVWIDPTNVIAATYDILIDASAEYTHYRPPLNQPLRPGVWTIRVLHHWSPVAETRFLISPLAYMKHQPIRQEDTLKLHNGPAKNSYMEQSFHGLNPVLNIPVHPGQVEQAKRNAGLTGPALEHWVDGLVGAMWEAGDVCSTSMTGGPGTSCPVMQTCAKTPWSSLSPDPKSQLVPPHADGRIR
;
A
#
# COMPACT_ATOMS: atom_id res chain seq x y z
N PRO A 1 0.97 46.95 6.94
CA PRO A 1 0.10 45.88 6.41
C PRO A 1 -0.09 46.02 4.91
N ILE A 2 0.02 44.92 4.18
CA ILE A 2 -0.24 44.84 2.74
C ILE A 2 -1.74 44.80 2.46
N GLU A 3 -2.18 45.37 1.33
CA GLU A 3 -3.53 45.14 0.80
C GLU A 3 -3.54 43.83 0.01
N GLY A 4 -4.09 42.78 0.60
CA GLY A 4 -4.25 41.48 -0.05
C GLY A 4 -3.05 40.54 0.11
N LYS A 5 -2.85 39.66 -0.88
CA LYS A 5 -1.91 38.55 -0.78
C LYS A 5 -0.52 38.92 -1.30
N ALA A 6 0.49 38.78 -0.46
CA ALA A 6 1.88 38.81 -0.90
C ALA A 6 2.23 37.52 -1.64
N ASN A 7 2.98 37.66 -2.73
CA ASN A 7 3.62 36.54 -3.41
C ASN A 7 5.04 36.96 -3.78
N ALA A 8 5.99 36.58 -2.94
CA ALA A 8 7.40 36.85 -3.18
C ALA A 8 7.86 36.02 -4.40
N ASN A 9 8.37 36.70 -5.42
CA ASN A 9 8.91 36.04 -6.60
C ASN A 9 10.28 35.44 -6.29
N VAL A 10 10.46 34.17 -6.64
CA VAL A 10 11.75 33.48 -6.56
C VAL A 10 12.38 33.43 -7.94
N VAL A 11 13.59 33.98 -8.07
CA VAL A 11 14.38 33.89 -9.30
C VAL A 11 15.00 32.50 -9.39
N TRP A 12 14.62 31.75 -10.43
CA TRP A 12 15.11 30.40 -10.68
C TRP A 12 16.05 30.38 -11.89
N GLU A 13 17.34 30.21 -11.61
CA GLU A 13 18.38 29.96 -12.62
C GLU A 13 19.04 28.63 -12.29
N GLU A 14 18.98 27.68 -13.23
CA GLU A 14 19.45 26.31 -13.02
C GLU A 14 20.97 26.24 -12.76
N ASP A 15 21.72 27.20 -13.29
CA ASP A 15 23.19 27.30 -13.18
C ASP A 15 23.68 28.15 -12.00
N SER A 16 22.79 28.68 -11.15
CA SER A 16 23.17 29.59 -10.05
C SER A 16 23.80 28.90 -8.81
N SER A 17 24.40 27.72 -8.97
CA SER A 17 25.02 26.97 -7.87
C SER A 17 26.51 26.71 -8.07
N GLU A 18 27.30 27.77 -8.27
CA GLU A 18 28.76 27.68 -8.15
C GLU A 18 29.20 27.95 -6.70
N GLY A 19 29.15 26.89 -5.89
CA GLY A 19 29.82 26.82 -4.58
C GLY A 19 28.90 26.52 -3.39
N PRO A 20 29.43 25.87 -2.32
CA PRO A 20 28.68 25.68 -1.08
C PRO A 20 28.32 27.03 -0.46
N PRO A 21 27.10 27.22 0.06
CA PRO A 21 26.71 28.47 0.70
C PRO A 21 27.57 28.73 1.93
N SER A 22 27.89 30.00 2.20
CA SER A 22 28.69 30.41 3.37
C SER A 22 28.02 30.06 4.71
N ALA A 23 26.69 30.01 4.73
CA ALA A 23 25.87 29.62 5.88
C ALA A 23 24.79 28.62 5.44
N PRO A 24 25.11 27.31 5.32
CA PRO A 24 24.16 26.30 4.88
C PRO A 24 23.05 26.11 5.91
N VAL A 25 21.81 26.08 5.44
CA VAL A 25 20.66 25.75 6.31
C VAL A 25 20.69 24.30 6.77
N ARG A 26 20.17 24.08 7.98
CA ARG A 26 19.94 22.75 8.56
C ARG A 26 18.45 22.47 8.59
N ILE A 27 18.05 21.30 8.11
CA ILE A 27 16.63 21.00 7.87
C ILE A 27 16.11 20.04 8.94
N ALA A 28 14.94 20.33 9.52
CA ALA A 28 14.14 19.40 10.29
C ALA A 28 13.07 18.75 9.38
N PHE A 29 13.31 17.51 8.99
CA PHE A 29 12.34 16.69 8.28
C PHE A 29 11.37 16.06 9.27
N VAL A 30 10.08 16.36 9.13
CA VAL A 30 9.01 15.66 9.83
C VAL A 30 8.40 14.63 8.89
N LEU A 31 8.73 13.36 9.16
CA LEU A 31 8.27 12.23 8.35
C LEU A 31 7.00 11.65 8.98
N VAL A 32 5.88 11.72 8.26
CA VAL A 32 4.57 11.26 8.74
C VAL A 32 4.19 9.99 7.98
N VAL A 33 4.33 8.83 8.64
CA VAL A 33 4.31 7.54 7.95
C VAL A 33 3.30 6.56 8.55
N HIS A 34 2.76 5.71 7.69
CA HIS A 34 1.81 4.65 8.04
C HIS A 34 1.93 3.49 7.04
N GLY A 35 1.27 2.37 7.33
CA GLY A 35 1.21 1.21 6.45
C GLY A 35 2.37 0.24 6.65
N ARG A 36 2.77 -0.46 5.58
CA ARG A 36 3.69 -1.60 5.63
C ARG A 36 4.98 -1.44 4.84
N ALA A 37 5.10 -0.37 4.04
CA ALA A 37 6.19 -0.13 3.09
C ALA A 37 7.52 0.31 3.74
N SER A 38 8.01 -0.44 4.72
CA SER A 38 9.22 -0.13 5.52
C SER A 38 10.47 0.00 4.65
N ARG A 39 10.66 -0.88 3.66
CA ARG A 39 11.83 -0.85 2.77
C ARG A 39 11.82 0.36 1.82
N GLN A 40 10.65 0.74 1.30
CA GLN A 40 10.52 1.97 0.51
C GLN A 40 10.79 3.20 1.38
N PHE A 41 10.29 3.23 2.62
CA PHE A 41 10.60 4.28 3.58
C PHE A 41 12.11 4.39 3.88
N GLN A 42 12.78 3.26 4.13
CA GLN A 42 14.23 3.23 4.33
C GLN A 42 14.98 3.75 3.10
N ARG A 43 14.53 3.41 1.89
CA ARG A 43 15.11 3.91 0.65
C ARG A 43 14.91 5.42 0.46
N LEU A 44 13.74 5.95 0.80
CA LEU A 44 13.50 7.40 0.86
C LEU A 44 14.44 8.06 1.87
N PHE A 45 14.48 7.54 3.09
CA PHE A 45 15.33 8.04 4.16
C PHE A 45 16.80 8.09 3.71
N LYS A 46 17.29 7.02 3.08
CA LYS A 46 18.64 6.93 2.50
C LYS A 46 18.92 8.07 1.52
N ALA A 47 17.97 8.39 0.64
CA ALA A 47 18.11 9.44 -0.37
C ALA A 47 18.14 10.87 0.21
N ILE A 48 17.46 11.11 1.34
CA ILE A 48 17.37 12.45 1.96
C ILE A 48 18.31 12.66 3.14
N TYR A 49 19.02 11.61 3.58
CA TYR A 49 19.84 11.65 4.78
C TYR A 49 21.12 12.48 4.60
N HIS A 50 21.38 13.37 5.55
CA HIS A 50 22.67 14.03 5.75
C HIS A 50 22.90 14.27 7.25
N THR A 51 24.14 14.15 7.73
CA THR A 51 24.49 14.31 9.16
C THR A 51 24.18 15.71 9.71
N SER A 52 24.10 16.74 8.87
CA SER A 52 23.78 18.11 9.27
C SER A 52 22.29 18.37 9.52
N HIS A 53 21.41 17.49 9.05
CA HIS A 53 19.95 17.62 9.15
C HIS A 53 19.40 16.82 10.32
N TYR A 54 18.10 16.96 10.54
CA TYR A 54 17.37 16.33 11.63
C TYR A 54 16.11 15.63 11.11
N TYR A 55 15.79 14.47 11.67
CA TYR A 55 14.66 13.64 11.21
C TYR A 55 13.78 13.29 12.40
N TYR A 56 12.59 13.87 12.46
CA TYR A 56 11.59 13.58 13.49
C TYR A 56 10.44 12.81 12.88
N ILE A 57 10.23 11.56 13.32
CA ILE A 57 9.39 10.61 12.61
C ILE A 57 8.15 10.29 13.45
N HIS A 58 6.99 10.63 12.92
CA HIS A 58 5.70 10.22 13.44
C HIS A 58 5.22 8.97 12.70
N ILE A 59 4.82 7.95 13.46
CA ILE A 59 4.24 6.72 12.92
C ILE A 59 2.81 6.57 13.44
N ASP A 60 1.85 6.45 12.53
CA ASP A 60 0.43 6.27 12.86
C ASP A 60 0.24 5.16 13.92
N GLN A 61 -0.60 5.42 14.90
CA GLN A 61 -0.83 4.53 16.05
C GLN A 61 -1.25 3.10 15.64
N ARG A 62 -1.85 2.94 14.46
CA ARG A 62 -2.31 1.65 13.94
C ARG A 62 -1.21 0.87 13.21
N SER A 63 -0.07 1.49 12.92
CA SER A 63 1.02 0.91 12.11
C SER A 63 2.18 0.40 12.98
N ASN A 64 1.91 -0.57 13.86
CA ASN A 64 2.89 -1.05 14.86
C ASN A 64 4.13 -1.73 14.25
N TYR A 65 3.99 -2.55 13.21
CA TYR A 65 5.13 -3.09 12.47
C TYR A 65 6.08 -1.99 11.99
N LEU A 66 5.55 -0.98 11.30
CA LEU A 66 6.35 0.12 10.79
C LEU A 66 7.03 0.88 11.93
N HIS A 67 6.33 1.10 13.05
CA HIS A 67 6.90 1.71 14.24
C HIS A 67 8.13 0.94 14.75
N ARG A 68 8.06 -0.40 14.86
CA ARG A 68 9.21 -1.23 15.26
C ARG A 68 10.39 -1.08 14.28
N GLN A 69 10.11 -1.08 12.97
CA GLN A 69 11.15 -0.89 11.94
C GLN A 69 11.81 0.49 12.03
N VAL A 70 11.01 1.53 12.26
CA VAL A 70 11.51 2.92 12.36
C VAL A 70 12.25 3.17 13.68
N GLN A 71 11.83 2.56 14.78
CA GLN A 71 12.58 2.61 16.05
C GLN A 71 13.98 1.99 15.90
N ALA A 72 14.07 0.81 15.25
CA ALA A 72 15.35 0.18 14.96
C ALA A 72 16.23 1.04 14.05
N LEU A 73 15.64 1.72 13.06
CA LEU A 73 16.34 2.69 12.22
C LEU A 73 16.86 3.88 13.05
N ALA A 74 15.99 4.50 13.85
CA ALA A 74 16.33 5.71 14.61
C ALA A 74 17.47 5.46 15.60
N SER A 75 17.54 4.26 16.19
CA SER A 75 18.62 3.87 17.10
C SER A 75 20.03 3.89 16.49
N GLN A 76 20.14 3.88 15.15
CA GLN A 76 21.42 3.85 14.44
C GLN A 76 21.99 5.26 14.17
N TYR A 77 21.20 6.32 14.31
CA TYR A 77 21.57 7.68 13.90
C TYR A 77 21.25 8.72 14.99
N PRO A 78 22.22 9.50 15.47
CA PRO A 78 22.02 10.44 16.57
C PRO A 78 21.12 11.63 16.21
N ASN A 79 20.98 11.94 14.92
CA ASN A 79 20.15 13.01 14.38
C ASN A 79 18.74 12.55 13.94
N VAL A 80 18.30 11.38 14.42
CA VAL A 80 16.98 10.80 14.13
C VAL A 80 16.24 10.53 15.44
N ARG A 81 15.00 10.98 15.54
CA ARG A 81 14.12 10.76 16.70
C ARG A 81 12.74 10.31 16.23
N VAL A 82 12.09 9.47 17.03
CA VAL A 82 10.70 9.04 16.83
C VAL A 82 9.82 9.79 17.83
N THR A 83 8.64 10.24 17.42
CA THR A 83 7.69 10.88 18.33
C THR A 83 7.31 9.89 19.45
N PRO A 84 7.42 10.27 20.74
CA PRO A 84 7.03 9.37 21.83
C PRO A 84 5.50 9.20 21.91
N TRP A 85 4.77 10.16 21.34
CA TRP A 85 3.32 10.13 21.16
C TRP A 85 2.97 9.72 19.73
N ARG A 86 1.84 9.04 19.55
CA ARG A 86 1.36 8.58 18.25
C ARG A 86 -0.14 8.88 18.16
N MET A 87 -0.61 9.21 16.97
CA MET A 87 -2.02 9.53 16.71
C MET A 87 -2.50 8.65 15.55
N ALA A 88 -3.78 8.31 15.51
CA ALA A 88 -4.41 7.70 14.35
C ALA A 88 -4.75 8.80 13.34
N THR A 89 -3.78 9.19 12.52
CA THR A 89 -3.92 10.26 11.53
C THR A 89 -4.70 9.77 10.32
N ILE A 90 -6.02 9.68 10.46
CA ILE A 90 -6.93 9.26 9.40
C ILE A 90 -6.93 10.27 8.23
N TRP A 91 -7.31 9.82 7.04
CA TRP A 91 -7.43 10.71 5.89
C TRP A 91 -8.42 11.85 6.20
N GLY A 92 -8.00 13.10 6.01
CA GLY A 92 -8.82 14.28 6.30
C GLY A 92 -9.00 14.63 7.78
N GLY A 93 -8.45 13.82 8.71
CA GLY A 93 -8.59 14.01 10.15
C GLY A 93 -8.04 15.34 10.65
N ALA A 94 -8.71 15.91 11.65
CA ALA A 94 -8.24 17.05 12.44
C ALA A 94 -6.88 16.75 13.13
N SER A 95 -6.67 15.50 13.52
CA SER A 95 -5.47 15.00 14.19
C SER A 95 -4.17 15.21 13.40
N LEU A 96 -4.23 15.36 12.07
CA LEU A 96 -3.06 15.68 11.26
C LEU A 96 -2.47 17.05 11.60
N LEU A 97 -3.30 18.08 11.78
CA LEU A 97 -2.83 19.41 12.20
C LEU A 97 -2.32 19.36 13.64
N THR A 98 -3.04 18.68 14.54
CA THR A 98 -2.60 18.50 15.93
C THR A 98 -1.22 17.84 16.00
N MET A 99 -0.97 16.83 15.18
CA MET A 99 0.32 16.16 15.04
C MET A 99 1.40 17.14 14.56
N TYR A 100 1.14 17.94 13.52
CA TYR A 100 2.13 18.93 13.06
C TYR A 100 2.45 19.98 14.12
N LEU A 101 1.43 20.56 14.76
CA LEU A 101 1.62 21.57 15.80
C LEU A 101 2.40 21.00 16.99
N ARG A 102 2.12 19.76 17.41
CA ARG A 102 2.86 19.10 18.49
C ARG A 102 4.30 18.78 18.08
N SER A 103 4.53 18.35 16.85
CA SER A 103 5.89 18.10 16.33
C SER A 103 6.72 19.39 16.25
N MET A 104 6.10 20.49 15.82
CA MET A 104 6.73 21.82 15.79
C MET A 104 7.08 22.29 17.21
N ALA A 105 6.18 22.11 18.17
CA ALA A 105 6.45 22.43 19.58
C ALA A 105 7.63 21.59 20.13
N ASP A 106 7.61 20.27 19.91
CA ASP A 106 8.72 19.39 20.31
C ASP A 106 10.04 19.87 19.71
N LEU A 107 10.10 20.15 18.40
CA LEU A 107 11.30 20.61 17.69
C LEU A 107 11.84 21.96 18.18
N ILE A 108 10.98 22.88 18.61
CA ILE A 108 11.41 24.16 19.22
C ILE A 108 12.09 23.90 20.57
N THR A 109 11.57 22.96 21.36
CA THR A 109 12.11 22.64 22.69
C THR A 109 13.41 21.83 22.67
N MET A 110 13.72 21.15 21.56
CA MET A 110 14.97 20.42 21.35
C MET A 110 16.14 21.39 21.10
N THR A 111 16.72 21.92 22.17
CA THR A 111 17.80 22.93 22.09
C THR A 111 19.10 22.39 21.48
N ASP A 112 19.29 21.07 21.46
CA ASP A 112 20.41 20.41 20.80
C ASP A 112 20.24 20.32 19.27
N TRP A 113 19.04 20.63 18.75
CA TRP A 113 18.72 20.65 17.32
C TRP A 113 18.56 22.09 16.80
N SER A 114 19.60 22.61 16.15
CA SER A 114 19.62 23.92 15.51
C SER A 114 19.19 23.82 14.04
N TRP A 115 17.89 23.78 13.79
CA TRP A 115 17.29 23.73 12.45
C TRP A 115 16.78 25.11 12.01
N ASP A 116 16.76 25.35 10.69
CA ASP A 116 16.29 26.57 10.02
C ASP A 116 14.93 26.37 9.32
N PHE A 117 14.67 25.18 8.79
CA PHE A 117 13.45 24.84 8.04
C PHE A 117 12.77 23.59 8.58
N PHE A 118 11.44 23.64 8.61
CA PHE A 118 10.55 22.50 8.76
C PHE A 118 10.10 21.99 7.39
N ILE A 119 10.27 20.71 7.11
CA ILE A 119 9.77 20.07 5.87
C ILE A 119 8.98 18.81 6.23
N ASN A 120 7.72 18.72 5.79
CA ASN A 120 6.93 17.50 5.95
C ASN A 120 7.01 16.57 4.72
N LEU A 121 7.16 15.26 4.96
CA LEU A 121 7.13 14.22 3.92
C LEU A 121 6.33 12.99 4.39
N SER A 122 5.67 12.30 3.46
CA SER A 122 5.14 10.95 3.71
C SER A 122 6.11 9.88 3.23
N ALA A 123 5.82 8.61 3.56
CA ALA A 123 6.55 7.46 3.01
C ALA A 123 6.41 7.30 1.47
N ALA A 124 5.50 8.05 0.84
CA ALA A 124 5.24 8.03 -0.59
C ALA A 124 5.78 9.29 -1.32
N ASP A 125 6.55 10.13 -0.63
CA ASP A 125 7.31 11.22 -1.26
C ASP A 125 8.68 10.70 -1.72
N TYR A 126 9.31 11.39 -2.68
CA TYR A 126 10.70 11.14 -3.07
C TYR A 126 11.38 12.44 -3.52
N PRO A 127 12.69 12.64 -3.25
CA PRO A 127 13.42 13.79 -3.80
C PRO A 127 13.52 13.67 -5.32
N ILE A 128 13.51 14.81 -6.02
CA ILE A 128 13.72 14.93 -7.48
C ILE A 128 14.90 15.85 -7.83
N ARG A 129 15.59 16.37 -6.81
CA ARG A 129 16.84 17.14 -6.89
C ARG A 129 17.72 16.71 -5.70
N THR A 130 19.02 16.96 -5.79
CA THR A 130 19.97 16.51 -4.75
C THR A 130 19.86 17.33 -3.46
N ASN A 131 20.32 16.78 -2.33
CA ASN A 131 20.40 17.50 -1.06
C ASN A 131 21.21 18.81 -1.19
N SER A 132 22.33 18.81 -1.92
CA SER A 132 23.16 20.00 -2.11
C SER A 132 22.39 21.12 -2.82
N GLN A 133 21.60 20.79 -3.84
CA GLN A 133 20.73 21.76 -4.52
C GLN A 133 19.64 22.30 -3.60
N LEU A 134 19.02 21.44 -2.78
CA LEU A 134 18.00 21.86 -1.80
C LEU A 134 18.59 22.83 -0.77
N VAL A 135 19.75 22.49 -0.19
CA VAL A 135 20.43 23.34 0.80
C VAL A 135 20.85 24.66 0.18
N ALA A 136 21.42 24.67 -1.03
CA ALA A 136 21.80 25.90 -1.71
C ALA A 136 20.60 26.84 -1.92
N PHE A 137 19.49 26.28 -2.43
CA PHE A 137 18.26 27.04 -2.67
C PHE A 137 17.66 27.61 -1.38
N LEU A 138 17.50 26.78 -0.34
CA LEU A 138 16.92 27.22 0.93
C LEU A 138 17.82 28.18 1.70
N SER A 139 19.14 28.08 1.54
CA SER A 139 20.08 29.03 2.15
C SER A 139 19.94 30.43 1.52
N LYS A 140 19.68 30.50 0.21
CA LYS A 140 19.42 31.77 -0.50
C LYS A 140 18.09 32.40 -0.09
N TYR A 141 17.06 31.59 0.19
CA TYR A 141 15.70 32.05 0.49
C TYR A 141 15.28 31.71 1.93
N ARG A 142 16.20 31.87 2.89
CA ARG A 142 16.02 31.39 4.26
C ARG A 142 14.85 32.00 5.02
N ASP A 143 14.50 33.23 4.68
CA ASP A 143 13.44 34.01 5.35
C ASP A 143 12.07 33.81 4.68
N MET A 144 11.96 32.91 3.70
CA MET A 144 10.72 32.64 2.95
C MET A 144 9.98 31.39 3.47
N ASN A 145 8.66 31.40 3.30
CA ASN A 145 7.76 30.28 3.57
C ASN A 145 7.14 29.77 2.25
N PHE A 146 7.32 28.48 1.97
CA PHE A 146 6.96 27.85 0.70
C PHE A 146 5.68 27.04 0.86
N ILE A 147 4.55 27.63 0.46
CA ILE A 147 3.23 27.03 0.58
C ILE A 147 2.43 27.27 -0.70
N LYS A 148 1.69 26.25 -1.16
CA LYS A 148 0.99 26.32 -2.45
C LYS A 148 -0.50 26.49 -2.26
N SER A 149 -1.04 27.57 -2.81
CA SER A 149 -2.47 27.86 -2.80
C SER A 149 -3.19 27.22 -3.97
N HIS A 150 -4.52 27.10 -3.86
CA HIS A 150 -5.37 26.47 -4.85
C HIS A 150 -5.44 27.25 -6.18
N GLY A 151 -5.18 28.57 -6.15
CA GLY A 151 -5.07 29.45 -7.33
C GLY A 151 -6.34 29.56 -8.17
N ARG A 152 -7.52 29.48 -7.54
CA ARG A 152 -8.85 29.47 -8.21
C ARG A 152 -9.82 30.38 -7.45
N ASP A 153 -11.11 30.32 -7.79
CA ASP A 153 -12.17 30.98 -7.04
C ASP A 153 -12.20 30.51 -5.57
N ASN A 154 -12.01 31.45 -4.63
CA ASN A 154 -11.88 31.16 -3.20
C ASN A 154 -13.21 30.69 -2.58
N ALA A 155 -14.33 31.29 -2.97
CA ALA A 155 -15.64 30.87 -2.46
C ALA A 155 -15.95 29.41 -2.81
N ARG A 156 -15.58 28.96 -4.02
CA ARG A 156 -15.66 27.57 -4.43
C ARG A 156 -14.68 26.67 -3.69
N PHE A 157 -13.48 27.15 -3.35
CA PHE A 157 -12.52 26.40 -2.54
C PHE A 157 -13.10 26.12 -1.15
N ILE A 158 -13.57 27.15 -0.44
CA ILE A 158 -14.23 27.04 0.88
C ILE A 158 -15.32 25.97 0.87
N ARG A 159 -16.25 26.04 -0.10
CA ARG A 159 -17.35 25.07 -0.22
C ARG A 159 -16.88 23.65 -0.53
N LYS A 160 -15.82 23.49 -1.33
CA LYS A 160 -15.31 22.16 -1.71
C LYS A 160 -14.52 21.48 -0.60
N GLN A 161 -13.79 22.26 0.18
CA GLN A 161 -13.07 21.78 1.36
C GLN A 161 -13.99 21.54 2.56
N GLY A 162 -15.22 22.05 2.51
CA GLY A 162 -16.14 21.99 3.65
C GLY A 162 -15.70 22.88 4.81
N LEU A 163 -14.97 23.98 4.53
CA LEU A 163 -14.54 24.91 5.58
C LEU A 163 -15.72 25.62 6.25
N ASP A 164 -16.85 25.74 5.54
CA ASP A 164 -18.15 26.21 6.02
C ASP A 164 -18.96 25.14 6.78
N ARG A 165 -18.37 23.97 7.05
CA ARG A 165 -18.97 22.89 7.83
C ARG A 165 -18.16 22.63 9.10
N LEU A 166 -18.86 22.24 10.16
CA LEU A 166 -18.26 21.79 11.41
C LEU A 166 -18.03 20.28 11.34
N PHE A 167 -16.80 19.86 11.64
CA PHE A 167 -16.44 18.45 11.75
C PHE A 167 -15.92 18.11 13.14
N PHE A 168 -16.05 16.85 13.54
CA PHE A 168 -15.48 16.34 14.78
C PHE A 168 -14.82 14.98 14.55
N GLU A 169 -13.57 14.83 14.95
CA GLU A 169 -12.84 13.57 14.87
C GLU A 169 -13.10 12.73 16.13
N CYS A 170 -13.72 11.57 15.96
CA CYS A 170 -13.97 10.61 17.03
C CYS A 170 -14.05 9.20 16.46
N ASP A 171 -13.59 8.18 17.21
CA ASP A 171 -13.61 6.77 16.81
C ASP A 171 -12.99 6.49 15.43
N THR A 172 -11.87 7.18 15.13
CA THR A 172 -11.17 7.10 13.83
C THR A 172 -12.05 7.47 12.61
N HIS A 173 -13.03 8.35 12.83
CA HIS A 173 -13.92 8.87 11.80
C HIS A 173 -14.08 10.40 11.90
N MET A 174 -14.27 11.09 10.77
CA MET A 174 -14.59 12.53 10.72
C MET A 174 -16.08 12.75 10.50
N TRP A 175 -16.79 13.03 11.59
CA TRP A 175 -18.23 13.26 11.62
C TRP A 175 -18.56 14.68 11.19
N ARG A 176 -19.49 14.86 10.25
CA ARG A 176 -20.00 16.19 9.88
C ARG A 176 -21.18 16.57 10.76
N LEU A 177 -21.03 17.61 11.58
CA LEU A 177 -22.01 17.99 12.59
C LEU A 177 -23.01 19.06 12.13
N GLY A 178 -22.67 19.85 11.11
CA GLY A 178 -23.55 20.90 10.59
C GLY A 178 -22.78 22.04 9.96
N ASP A 179 -23.45 23.17 9.83
CA ASP A 179 -22.94 24.36 9.14
C ASP A 179 -22.30 25.32 10.14
N ARG A 180 -21.29 26.08 9.69
CA ARG A 180 -20.68 27.17 10.47
C ARG A 180 -20.33 28.35 9.58
N LYS A 181 -20.18 29.52 10.17
CA LYS A 181 -19.74 30.73 9.46
C LYS A 181 -18.21 30.78 9.35
N ILE A 182 -17.73 31.34 8.25
CA ILE A 182 -16.32 31.72 8.10
C ILE A 182 -16.08 32.99 8.95
N PRO A 183 -15.02 33.05 9.78
CA PRO A 183 -14.73 34.23 10.60
C PRO A 183 -14.53 35.49 9.75
N GLU A 184 -15.12 36.60 10.18
CA GLU A 184 -14.96 37.91 9.54
C GLU A 184 -13.63 38.56 9.93
N GLY A 185 -13.14 39.49 9.10
CA GLY A 185 -11.92 40.26 9.37
C GLY A 185 -10.61 39.57 8.98
N ILE A 186 -10.65 38.35 8.45
CA ILE A 186 -9.48 37.62 7.94
C ILE A 186 -9.71 37.11 6.51
N SER A 187 -8.61 36.93 5.77
CA SER A 187 -8.63 36.26 4.46
C SER A 187 -8.38 34.76 4.65
N VAL A 188 -9.34 33.92 4.27
CA VAL A 188 -9.15 32.45 4.24
C VAL A 188 -8.58 32.04 2.90
N ASP A 189 -7.49 31.28 2.92
CA ASP A 189 -6.91 30.63 1.75
C ASP A 189 -6.45 29.20 2.11
N GLY A 190 -6.14 28.40 1.09
CA GLY A 190 -5.57 27.07 1.25
C GLY A 190 -5.13 26.43 -0.06
N GLY A 191 -4.68 25.19 0.02
CA GLY A 191 -4.21 24.43 -1.12
C GLY A 191 -3.54 23.13 -0.66
N SER A 192 -2.24 23.00 -0.89
CA SER A 192 -1.51 21.78 -0.50
C SER A 192 -1.15 21.82 0.99
N ASP A 193 -1.31 20.67 1.66
CA ASP A 193 -0.80 20.39 3.02
C ASP A 193 0.69 19.98 3.05
N TRP A 194 1.40 20.11 1.93
CA TRP A 194 2.83 19.85 1.80
C TRP A 194 3.53 21.18 1.63
N PHE A 195 4.46 21.50 2.52
CA PHE A 195 5.06 22.83 2.62
C PHE A 195 6.49 22.77 3.16
N LEU A 196 7.17 23.92 3.08
CA LEU A 196 8.41 24.16 3.80
C LEU A 196 8.24 25.48 4.55
N LEU A 197 8.39 25.45 5.88
CA LEU A 197 8.21 26.63 6.73
C LEU A 197 9.53 26.96 7.42
N ASN A 198 9.89 28.23 7.48
CA ASN A 198 11.06 28.67 8.21
C ASN A 198 10.81 28.67 9.72
N ARG A 199 11.88 28.57 10.50
CA ARG A 199 11.81 28.54 11.96
C ARG A 199 11.09 29.75 12.58
N PRO A 200 11.33 31.01 12.15
CA PRO A 200 10.62 32.16 12.72
C PRO A 200 9.09 32.06 12.61
N PHE A 201 8.57 31.61 11.47
CA PHE A 201 7.12 31.44 11.32
C PHE A 201 6.59 30.27 12.16
N VAL A 202 7.33 29.16 12.26
CA VAL A 202 6.96 28.05 13.15
C VAL A 202 6.94 28.49 14.62
N GLU A 203 7.92 29.27 15.06
CA GLU A 203 7.96 29.85 16.41
C GLU A 203 6.78 30.78 16.67
N TYR A 204 6.40 31.62 15.70
CA TYR A 204 5.19 32.44 15.77
C TYR A 204 3.92 31.59 15.93
N VAL A 205 3.72 30.59 15.07
CA VAL A 205 2.54 29.70 15.13
C VAL A 205 2.43 28.97 16.47
N ILE A 206 3.55 28.56 17.06
CA ILE A 206 3.54 27.80 18.32
C ILE A 206 3.39 28.71 19.53
N ASN A 207 4.20 29.77 19.63
CA ASN A 207 4.33 30.56 20.86
C ASN A 207 3.41 31.78 20.93
N SER A 208 2.94 32.31 19.79
CA SER A 208 2.07 33.50 19.80
C SER A 208 0.77 33.23 20.55
N GLN A 209 0.37 34.23 21.34
CA GLN A 209 -0.90 34.30 22.05
C GLN A 209 -1.82 35.39 21.46
N ASP A 210 -1.50 35.88 20.26
CA ASP A 210 -2.37 36.85 19.58
C ASP A 210 -3.74 36.24 19.20
N ASP A 211 -4.68 37.12 18.88
CA ASP A 211 -6.05 36.73 18.55
C ASP A 211 -6.11 35.84 17.31
N LEU A 212 -5.26 36.05 16.31
CA LEU A 212 -5.26 35.28 15.07
C LEU A 212 -4.91 33.81 15.34
N VAL A 213 -3.75 33.55 15.94
CA VAL A 213 -3.25 32.19 16.17
C VAL A 213 -4.15 31.44 17.14
N THR A 214 -4.61 32.10 18.22
CA THR A 214 -5.50 31.50 19.22
C THR A 214 -6.83 31.06 18.61
N ASN A 215 -7.48 31.94 17.84
CA ASN A 215 -8.77 31.63 17.23
C ASN A 215 -8.64 30.66 16.06
N MET A 216 -7.55 30.73 15.27
CA MET A 216 -7.31 29.76 14.19
C MET A 216 -7.05 28.36 14.72
N LYS A 217 -6.26 28.19 15.80
CA LYS A 217 -6.10 26.88 16.44
C LYS A 217 -7.46 26.29 16.85
N ARG A 218 -8.34 27.08 17.47
CA ARG A 218 -9.69 26.65 17.84
C ARG A 218 -10.58 26.31 16.63
N PHE A 219 -10.59 27.15 15.61
CA PHE A 219 -11.40 26.91 14.39
C PHE A 219 -10.99 25.62 13.69
N TYR A 220 -9.68 25.38 13.59
CA TYR A 220 -9.12 24.25 12.88
C TYR A 220 -9.13 22.92 13.65
N THR A 221 -9.36 22.94 14.97
CA THR A 221 -9.68 21.72 15.75
C THR A 221 -10.90 20.98 15.21
N TYR A 222 -11.89 21.70 14.65
CA TYR A 222 -13.15 21.14 14.17
C TYR A 222 -13.30 21.25 12.65
N THR A 223 -12.19 21.07 11.92
CA THR A 223 -12.12 21.28 10.47
C THR A 223 -11.65 20.00 9.76
N LEU A 224 -12.30 19.66 8.64
CA LEU A 224 -11.83 18.63 7.71
C LEU A 224 -10.59 19.13 6.95
N LEU A 225 -9.61 18.26 6.73
CA LEU A 225 -8.36 18.59 5.99
C LEU A 225 -7.68 19.87 6.52
N PRO A 226 -7.51 20.04 7.85
CA PRO A 226 -7.15 21.34 8.42
C PRO A 226 -5.77 21.85 7.97
N ALA A 227 -4.82 20.94 7.72
CA ALA A 227 -3.48 21.29 7.27
C ALA A 227 -3.44 21.87 5.84
N GLU A 228 -4.50 21.69 5.04
CA GLU A 228 -4.60 22.25 3.70
C GLU A 228 -4.95 23.74 3.69
N SER A 229 -5.31 24.36 4.83
CA SER A 229 -5.61 25.81 4.87
C SER A 229 -5.22 26.54 6.15
N PHE A 230 -4.93 25.83 7.26
CA PHE A 230 -4.49 26.46 8.52
C PHE A 230 -3.25 27.33 8.32
N PHE A 231 -2.18 26.76 7.77
CA PHE A 231 -0.91 27.48 7.63
C PHE A 231 -0.99 28.63 6.62
N HIS A 232 -1.77 28.49 5.53
CA HIS A 232 -2.03 29.57 4.58
C HIS A 232 -2.76 30.73 5.26
N THR A 233 -3.87 30.42 5.94
CA THR A 233 -4.71 31.42 6.60
C THR A 233 -3.92 32.14 7.69
N VAL A 234 -3.14 31.43 8.51
CA VAL A 234 -2.31 32.08 9.53
C VAL A 234 -1.21 32.94 8.91
N LEU A 235 -0.49 32.42 7.90
CA LEU A 235 0.61 33.16 7.28
C LEU A 235 0.13 34.47 6.64
N GLU A 236 -0.91 34.41 5.81
CA GLU A 236 -1.42 35.57 5.07
C GLU A 236 -1.97 36.68 5.95
N ASN A 237 -2.48 36.35 7.15
CA ASN A 237 -3.04 37.33 8.08
C ASN A 237 -2.07 37.72 9.21
N SER A 238 -0.85 37.19 9.21
CA SER A 238 0.16 37.48 10.24
C SER A 238 1.13 38.58 9.83
N ALA A 239 1.98 39.00 10.78
CA ALA A 239 3.13 39.86 10.50
C ALA A 239 4.16 39.23 9.53
N HIS A 240 4.05 37.93 9.23
CA HIS A 240 4.93 37.20 8.31
C HIS A 240 4.39 37.11 6.88
N CYS A 241 3.27 37.76 6.56
CA CYS A 241 2.60 37.63 5.25
C CYS A 241 3.52 37.86 4.04
N GLU A 242 4.46 38.81 4.11
CA GLU A 242 5.40 39.12 3.02
C GLU A 242 6.43 38.02 2.74
N SER A 243 6.59 37.04 3.63
CA SER A 243 7.48 35.88 3.43
C SER A 243 6.87 34.76 2.57
N MET A 244 5.60 34.89 2.18
CA MET A 244 4.90 33.85 1.44
C MET A 244 5.39 33.75 -0.02
N VAL A 245 5.79 32.54 -0.42
CA VAL A 245 6.03 32.15 -1.80
C VAL A 245 4.94 31.15 -2.23
N ASP A 246 4.15 31.47 -3.26
CA ASP A 246 3.08 30.58 -3.78
C ASP A 246 3.62 29.41 -4.64
N ASN A 247 4.57 28.68 -4.06
CA ASN A 247 5.14 27.44 -4.56
C ASN A 247 5.65 26.62 -3.38
N ASN A 248 5.09 25.43 -3.18
CA ASN A 248 5.53 24.51 -2.11
C ASN A 248 6.71 23.62 -2.50
N LEU A 249 7.32 23.85 -3.67
CA LEU A 249 8.45 23.09 -4.19
C LEU A 249 8.15 21.60 -4.46
N ARG A 250 6.87 21.25 -4.64
CA ARG A 250 6.42 19.87 -4.91
C ARG A 250 5.87 19.68 -6.32
N ILE A 251 6.04 18.47 -6.85
CA ILE A 251 5.22 17.94 -7.95
C ILE A 251 4.24 16.90 -7.37
N THR A 252 2.96 17.24 -7.36
CA THR A 252 1.89 16.32 -6.92
C THR A 252 1.15 15.76 -8.14
N ASN A 253 1.12 14.44 -8.31
CA ASN A 253 0.58 13.78 -9.50
C ASN A 253 -0.97 13.70 -9.50
N TRP A 254 -1.63 14.83 -9.63
CA TRP A 254 -3.08 14.88 -9.69
C TRP A 254 -3.64 14.42 -11.05
N ASN A 255 -4.33 13.28 -11.07
CA ASN A 255 -5.22 12.90 -12.17
C ASN A 255 -6.65 12.70 -11.64
N ARG A 256 -7.46 13.75 -11.71
CA ARG A 256 -8.82 13.77 -11.12
C ARG A 256 -9.77 12.73 -11.72
N LYS A 257 -9.53 12.26 -12.95
CA LYS A 257 -10.36 11.21 -13.58
C LYS A 257 -10.24 9.86 -12.85
N LEU A 258 -9.09 9.63 -12.21
CA LEU A 258 -8.79 8.41 -11.46
C LEU A 258 -8.81 8.64 -9.94
N GLY A 259 -8.23 9.74 -9.46
CA GLY A 259 -8.04 9.99 -8.03
C GLY A 259 -9.26 10.50 -7.25
N CYS A 260 -10.31 10.99 -7.92
CA CYS A 260 -11.53 11.51 -7.28
C CYS A 260 -12.69 10.51 -7.39
N LYS A 261 -12.70 9.47 -6.56
CA LYS A 261 -13.74 8.41 -6.56
C LYS A 261 -14.57 8.38 -5.29
N CYS A 262 -14.38 9.37 -4.41
CA CYS A 262 -15.01 9.39 -3.09
C CYS A 262 -14.75 8.09 -2.30
N GLN A 263 -13.52 7.57 -2.43
CA GLN A 263 -13.07 6.30 -1.85
C GLN A 263 -12.99 6.33 -0.32
N TYR A 264 -13.01 7.53 0.29
CA TYR A 264 -12.86 7.72 1.74
C TYR A 264 -14.19 7.87 2.51
N LYS A 265 -15.36 7.63 1.88
CA LYS A 265 -16.68 7.78 2.54
C LYS A 265 -16.85 7.01 3.86
N HIS A 266 -16.14 5.90 4.03
CA HIS A 266 -16.19 5.09 5.24
C HIS A 266 -15.34 5.67 6.39
N ILE A 267 -14.45 6.63 6.10
CA ILE A 267 -13.55 7.28 7.06
C ILE A 267 -14.03 8.70 7.38
N VAL A 268 -14.66 9.38 6.42
CA VAL A 268 -15.10 10.77 6.57
C VAL A 268 -16.45 11.00 5.89
N ASP A 269 -17.26 11.89 6.47
CA ASP A 269 -18.53 12.37 5.91
C ASP A 269 -18.34 13.38 4.75
N TRP A 270 -17.41 13.09 3.84
CA TRP A 270 -17.09 13.96 2.69
C TRP A 270 -16.49 13.19 1.52
N CYS A 271 -16.47 13.82 0.34
CA CYS A 271 -15.79 13.25 -0.83
C CYS A 271 -14.41 13.87 -1.04
N GLY A 272 -13.40 13.01 -0.95
CA GLY A 272 -12.00 13.36 -1.20
C GLY A 272 -11.48 12.97 -2.58
N CYS A 273 -10.29 13.48 -2.88
CA CYS A 273 -9.44 13.02 -3.97
C CYS A 273 -8.04 12.68 -3.42
N SER A 274 -7.32 11.78 -4.08
CA SER A 274 -5.88 11.61 -3.82
C SER A 274 -5.05 11.58 -5.11
N PRO A 275 -3.76 11.99 -5.05
CA PRO A 275 -2.86 11.90 -6.19
C PRO A 275 -2.60 10.45 -6.62
N ASN A 276 -2.32 10.27 -7.90
CA ASN A 276 -1.91 8.99 -8.47
C ASN A 276 -0.43 8.70 -8.20
N ASP A 277 -0.05 7.44 -8.34
CA ASP A 277 1.35 7.06 -8.30
C ASP A 277 2.03 7.36 -9.64
N PHE A 278 3.30 7.78 -9.58
CA PHE A 278 4.10 8.00 -10.80
C PHE A 278 4.44 6.67 -11.50
N LYS A 279 4.65 6.76 -12.81
CA LYS A 279 5.05 5.64 -13.68
C LYS A 279 6.29 6.01 -14.51
N PRO A 280 6.97 5.06 -15.19
CA PRO A 280 8.16 5.35 -16.00
C PRO A 280 7.95 6.47 -17.03
N ALA A 281 6.75 6.54 -17.63
CA ALA A 281 6.38 7.58 -18.59
C ALA A 281 6.40 9.01 -18.01
N ASP A 282 6.31 9.16 -16.69
CA ASP A 282 6.30 10.44 -16.01
C ASP A 282 7.71 11.01 -15.74
N PHE A 283 8.78 10.25 -15.98
CA PHE A 283 10.14 10.64 -15.60
C PHE A 283 10.55 12.04 -16.09
N HIS A 284 10.18 12.38 -17.33
CA HIS A 284 10.46 13.69 -17.94
C HIS A 284 9.90 14.87 -17.13
N ARG A 285 8.84 14.66 -16.33
CA ARG A 285 8.22 15.71 -15.50
C ARG A 285 9.11 16.13 -14.33
N PHE A 286 10.05 15.29 -13.91
CA PHE A 286 10.98 15.61 -12.83
C PHE A 286 12.13 16.53 -13.28
N GLN A 287 12.34 16.61 -14.60
CA GLN A 287 13.39 17.43 -15.22
C GLN A 287 12.89 18.82 -15.66
N GLN A 288 11.64 19.16 -15.32
CA GLN A 288 11.08 20.47 -15.65
C GLN A 288 11.82 21.60 -14.91
N THR A 289 11.93 22.74 -15.58
CA THR A 289 12.63 23.95 -15.09
C THR A 289 11.72 25.17 -14.99
N ALA A 290 10.42 25.02 -15.25
CA ALA A 290 9.45 26.12 -15.24
C ALA A 290 9.27 26.75 -13.85
N ARG A 291 9.49 25.97 -12.79
CA ARG A 291 9.53 26.44 -11.39
C ARG A 291 10.45 25.54 -10.55
N PRO A 292 11.04 26.04 -9.46
CA PRO A 292 11.84 25.20 -8.57
C PRO A 292 10.97 24.14 -7.89
N THR A 293 11.42 22.89 -7.93
CA THR A 293 10.78 21.74 -7.29
C THR A 293 11.86 20.75 -6.81
N PHE A 294 11.71 20.25 -5.58
CA PHE A 294 12.70 19.38 -4.93
C PHE A 294 12.15 18.02 -4.52
N PHE A 295 10.83 17.89 -4.38
CA PHE A 295 10.17 16.62 -4.05
C PHE A 295 8.97 16.36 -4.95
N ALA A 296 8.59 15.10 -5.08
CA ALA A 296 7.39 14.68 -5.81
C ALA A 296 6.62 13.59 -5.04
N ARG A 297 5.32 13.48 -5.33
CA ARG A 297 4.45 12.40 -4.82
C ARG A 297 3.28 12.05 -5.77
N LYS A 298 2.80 10.81 -5.81
CA LYS A 298 3.14 9.69 -4.91
C LYS A 298 3.99 8.60 -5.59
N PHE A 299 4.73 7.86 -4.78
CA PHE A 299 5.48 6.67 -5.17
C PHE A 299 5.09 5.50 -4.25
N GLU A 300 4.64 4.39 -4.85
CA GLU A 300 4.33 3.14 -4.15
C GLU A 300 5.06 2.00 -4.86
N ALA A 301 5.99 1.33 -4.17
CA ALA A 301 6.83 0.29 -4.78
C ALA A 301 6.04 -0.98 -5.16
N THR A 302 4.89 -1.24 -4.52
CA THR A 302 3.95 -2.30 -4.93
C THR A 302 3.15 -1.96 -6.20
N VAL A 303 3.18 -0.69 -6.64
CA VAL A 303 2.44 -0.19 -7.81
C VAL A 303 3.38 0.05 -8.99
N ASN A 304 4.55 0.66 -8.76
CA ASN A 304 5.65 0.76 -9.73
C ASN A 304 6.95 1.17 -9.02
N GLN A 305 7.90 0.24 -8.91
CA GLN A 305 9.24 0.50 -8.38
C GLN A 305 10.21 0.98 -9.48
N GLU A 306 9.96 0.67 -10.75
CA GLU A 306 10.85 1.07 -11.84
C GLU A 306 11.12 2.59 -11.87
N ILE A 307 10.08 3.42 -11.73
CA ILE A 307 10.25 4.88 -11.70
C ILE A 307 11.11 5.35 -10.51
N VAL A 308 11.03 4.66 -9.36
CA VAL A 308 11.86 4.96 -8.19
C VAL A 308 13.32 4.58 -8.47
N ASN A 309 13.55 3.45 -9.15
CA ASN A 309 14.89 3.04 -9.59
C ASN A 309 15.51 4.04 -10.56
N GLN A 310 14.74 4.49 -11.56
CA GLN A 310 15.19 5.49 -12.53
C GLN A 310 15.55 6.81 -11.84
N LEU A 311 14.69 7.27 -10.91
CA LEU A 311 14.89 8.53 -10.19
C LEU A 311 16.09 8.48 -9.23
N ASP A 312 16.24 7.42 -8.44
CA ASP A 312 17.39 7.25 -7.55
C ASP A 312 18.71 7.15 -8.35
N GLY A 313 18.71 6.39 -9.44
CA GLY A 313 19.87 6.27 -10.33
C GLY A 313 20.25 7.59 -11.02
N TYR A 314 19.25 8.42 -11.37
CA TYR A 314 19.47 9.74 -11.93
C TYR A 314 20.08 10.73 -10.93
N LEU A 315 19.63 10.70 -9.67
CA LEU A 315 20.08 11.63 -8.64
C LEU A 315 21.45 11.29 -8.05
N PHE A 316 21.73 9.99 -7.87
CA PHE A 316 22.89 9.53 -7.08
C PHE A 316 23.80 8.57 -7.85
N GLY A 317 23.56 8.39 -9.15
CA GLY A 317 24.26 7.40 -9.97
C GLY A 317 23.73 5.97 -9.77
N PRO A 318 23.95 5.08 -10.75
CA PRO A 318 23.53 3.69 -10.66
C PRO A 318 24.32 2.94 -9.58
N MET A 319 23.65 1.99 -8.93
CA MET A 319 24.31 1.03 -8.05
C MET A 319 25.29 0.14 -8.84
N PRO A 320 26.34 -0.42 -8.21
CA PRO A 320 27.31 -1.28 -8.89
C PRO A 320 26.66 -2.45 -9.66
N ARG A 321 27.22 -2.80 -10.81
CA ARG A 321 26.75 -3.96 -11.61
C ARG A 321 26.77 -5.22 -10.75
N GLY A 322 25.68 -5.99 -10.80
CA GLY A 322 25.53 -7.22 -10.01
C GLY A 322 25.03 -7.01 -8.57
N THR A 323 24.68 -5.78 -8.17
CA THR A 323 24.01 -5.56 -6.88
C THR A 323 22.69 -6.35 -6.83
N PRO A 324 22.50 -7.24 -5.85
CA PRO A 324 21.31 -8.07 -5.75
C PRO A 324 20.08 -7.23 -5.38
N GLY A 325 18.90 -7.75 -5.67
CA GLY A 325 17.63 -7.18 -5.20
C GLY A 325 17.22 -5.85 -5.85
N LEU A 326 17.95 -5.27 -6.80
CA LEU A 326 17.60 -3.97 -7.41
C LEU A 326 16.21 -3.93 -8.06
N GLN A 327 15.82 -5.04 -8.68
CA GLN A 327 14.50 -5.20 -9.31
C GLN A 327 13.47 -5.88 -8.40
N ALA A 328 13.89 -6.35 -7.23
CA ALA A 328 13.04 -7.01 -6.26
C ALA A 328 12.41 -5.99 -5.28
N TYR A 329 11.24 -6.29 -4.76
CA TYR A 329 10.65 -5.54 -3.64
C TYR A 329 9.95 -6.50 -2.69
N TRP A 330 10.12 -6.25 -1.39
CA TRP A 330 9.52 -7.03 -0.32
C TRP A 330 8.76 -6.12 0.62
N GLU A 331 7.51 -6.47 0.89
CA GLU A 331 6.64 -5.73 1.81
C GLU A 331 6.00 -6.68 2.80
N SER A 332 6.09 -6.38 4.10
CA SER A 332 5.51 -7.25 5.13
C SER A 332 3.98 -7.14 5.12
N ALA A 333 3.31 -8.27 4.87
CA ALA A 333 1.87 -8.41 5.05
C ALA A 333 1.50 -8.79 6.50
N PHE A 334 2.39 -9.49 7.21
CA PHE A 334 2.18 -9.93 8.59
C PHE A 334 3.50 -10.08 9.33
N ASP A 335 3.48 -9.83 10.65
CA ASP A 335 4.60 -9.98 11.56
C ASP A 335 4.09 -10.49 12.92
N GLU A 336 4.71 -11.54 13.46
CA GLU A 336 4.26 -12.25 14.67
C GLU A 336 4.02 -11.33 15.87
N ALA A 337 4.83 -10.28 16.02
CA ALA A 337 4.71 -9.33 17.12
C ALA A 337 3.40 -8.50 17.09
N ASP A 338 2.67 -8.49 15.98
CA ASP A 338 1.32 -7.91 15.90
C ASP A 338 0.24 -8.88 16.42
N GLY A 339 0.55 -10.19 16.49
CA GLY A 339 -0.35 -11.25 16.93
C GLY A 339 -1.30 -11.74 15.82
N VAL A 340 -1.64 -13.04 15.82
CA VAL A 340 -2.49 -13.64 14.77
C VAL A 340 -3.90 -13.04 14.70
N ALA A 341 -4.36 -12.39 15.77
CA ALA A 341 -5.65 -11.71 15.83
C ALA A 341 -5.78 -10.57 14.80
N THR A 342 -4.68 -10.04 14.26
CA THR A 342 -4.71 -9.02 13.20
C THR A 342 -4.97 -9.59 11.80
N LEU A 343 -4.85 -10.91 11.62
CA LEU A 343 -5.15 -11.58 10.36
C LEU A 343 -6.65 -11.83 10.23
N SER A 344 -7.17 -11.94 9.01
CA SER A 344 -8.47 -12.58 8.82
C SER A 344 -8.35 -14.10 8.94
N ASP A 345 -9.47 -14.78 9.24
CA ASP A 345 -9.50 -16.26 9.26
C ASP A 345 -9.11 -16.87 7.90
N THR A 346 -9.44 -16.18 6.80
CA THR A 346 -9.01 -16.54 5.44
C THR A 346 -7.49 -16.47 5.28
N GLN A 347 -6.87 -15.36 5.69
CA GLN A 347 -5.42 -15.19 5.63
C GLN A 347 -4.71 -16.21 6.52
N LEU A 348 -5.17 -16.40 7.75
CA LEU A 348 -4.61 -17.40 8.66
C LEU A 348 -4.65 -18.80 8.03
N THR A 349 -5.82 -19.22 7.54
CA THR A 349 -6.00 -20.52 6.87
C THR A 349 -5.03 -20.70 5.69
N LEU A 350 -4.94 -19.70 4.81
CA LEU A 350 -4.13 -19.78 3.59
C LEU A 350 -2.62 -19.71 3.90
N TYR A 351 -2.19 -18.90 4.86
CA TYR A 351 -0.78 -18.83 5.25
C TYR A 351 -0.30 -20.13 5.90
N HIS A 352 -1.16 -20.82 6.66
CA HIS A 352 -0.88 -22.18 7.13
C HIS A 352 -0.76 -23.18 5.98
N ALA A 353 -1.67 -23.13 5.00
CA ALA A 353 -1.60 -24.00 3.82
C ALA A 353 -0.31 -23.74 3.00
N PHE A 354 0.10 -22.48 2.85
CA PHE A 354 1.35 -22.10 2.17
C PHE A 354 2.59 -22.61 2.90
N ALA A 355 2.62 -22.56 4.24
CA ALA A 355 3.70 -23.15 5.02
C ALA A 355 3.79 -24.67 4.77
N ARG A 356 2.66 -25.39 4.89
CA ARG A 356 2.59 -26.84 4.62
C ARG A 356 2.99 -27.20 3.20
N MET A 357 2.64 -26.38 2.21
CA MET A 357 3.04 -26.57 0.82
C MET A 357 4.57 -26.55 0.66
N GLY A 358 5.26 -25.65 1.38
CA GLY A 358 6.73 -25.64 1.41
C GLY A 358 7.34 -26.87 2.06
N LEU A 359 6.74 -27.37 3.15
CA LEU A 359 7.18 -28.60 3.80
C LEU A 359 7.00 -29.82 2.88
N ALA A 360 5.87 -29.89 2.16
CA ALA A 360 5.62 -30.92 1.17
C ALA A 360 6.63 -30.87 0.02
N ARG A 361 7.00 -29.66 -0.44
CA ARG A 361 8.08 -29.46 -1.42
C ARG A 361 9.44 -29.92 -0.90
N ALA A 362 9.80 -29.57 0.34
CA ALA A 362 11.06 -30.00 0.96
C ALA A 362 11.16 -31.53 0.96
N ALA A 363 10.10 -32.21 1.41
CA ALA A 363 10.04 -33.67 1.42
C ALA A 363 10.15 -34.28 0.00
N ALA A 364 9.52 -33.66 -1.00
CA ALA A 364 9.57 -34.12 -2.39
C ALA A 364 10.89 -33.80 -3.12
N SER A 365 11.68 -32.84 -2.62
CA SER A 365 12.95 -32.42 -3.24
C SER A 365 14.09 -33.42 -3.01
N LEU A 366 13.93 -34.33 -2.05
CA LEU A 366 14.88 -35.39 -1.79
C LEU A 366 14.71 -36.50 -2.85
N GLN A 367 15.71 -36.71 -3.70
CA GLN A 367 15.76 -37.85 -4.62
C GLN A 367 16.32 -39.06 -3.88
N GLY A 368 15.50 -40.08 -3.56
CA GLY A 368 16.01 -41.26 -2.84
C GLY A 368 14.96 -42.12 -2.14
N ASP A 369 15.45 -42.88 -1.14
CA ASP A 369 14.67 -43.82 -0.30
C ASP A 369 13.44 -43.12 0.32
N PRO A 370 12.21 -43.63 0.12
CA PRO A 370 11.00 -43.13 0.76
C PRO A 370 11.05 -43.07 2.30
N LYS A 371 12.02 -43.73 2.92
CA LYS A 371 12.26 -43.73 4.37
C LYS A 371 13.22 -42.64 4.86
N ASP A 372 13.80 -41.84 3.97
CA ASP A 372 14.68 -40.74 4.38
C ASP A 372 13.85 -39.56 4.93
N ASP A 373 13.91 -39.38 6.25
CA ASP A 373 13.21 -38.34 6.99
C ASP A 373 13.99 -37.01 7.08
N SER A 374 15.17 -36.90 6.45
CA SER A 374 16.07 -35.73 6.59
C SER A 374 15.47 -34.42 6.08
N CYS A 375 14.51 -34.48 5.16
CA CYS A 375 13.75 -33.33 4.66
C CYS A 375 12.25 -33.43 4.97
N ARG A 376 11.85 -34.30 5.90
CA ARG A 376 10.46 -34.40 6.36
C ARG A 376 10.28 -33.59 7.63
N TYR A 377 9.17 -32.86 7.69
CA TYR A 377 8.93 -31.85 8.71
C TYR A 377 7.52 -31.96 9.27
N PHE A 378 7.37 -31.64 10.56
CA PHE A 378 6.09 -31.42 11.22
C PHE A 378 5.91 -29.92 11.49
N PRO A 379 4.83 -29.27 11.00
CA PRO A 379 4.62 -27.83 11.20
C PRO A 379 4.38 -27.50 12.68
N MET A 380 4.92 -26.37 13.14
CA MET A 380 4.82 -25.92 14.54
C MET A 380 4.29 -24.49 14.64
N GLY A 381 3.27 -24.29 15.48
CA GLY A 381 2.75 -22.96 15.79
C GLY A 381 2.05 -22.28 14.60
N HIS A 382 2.13 -20.95 14.55
CA HIS A 382 1.58 -20.13 13.48
C HIS A 382 2.69 -19.56 12.58
N PRO A 383 2.35 -19.05 11.38
CA PRO A 383 3.31 -18.28 10.58
C PRO A 383 3.95 -17.16 11.42
N VAL A 384 5.26 -16.95 11.25
CA VAL A 384 6.05 -15.96 11.99
C VAL A 384 6.04 -14.61 11.27
N SER A 385 6.15 -14.62 9.95
CA SER A 385 6.03 -13.41 9.13
C SER A 385 5.60 -13.77 7.72
N VAL A 386 4.87 -12.86 7.07
CA VAL A 386 4.51 -13.01 5.66
C VAL A 386 4.91 -11.77 4.89
N HIS A 387 5.55 -11.95 3.74
CA HIS A 387 5.91 -10.86 2.83
C HIS A 387 5.24 -11.04 1.48
N LEU A 388 4.79 -9.94 0.89
CA LEU A 388 4.58 -9.84 -0.55
C LEU A 388 5.96 -9.76 -1.22
N TYR A 389 6.15 -10.51 -2.30
CA TYR A 389 7.36 -10.48 -3.09
C TYR A 389 7.04 -10.03 -4.52
N PHE A 390 7.75 -9.01 -4.98
CA PHE A 390 7.67 -8.50 -6.34
C PHE A 390 9.05 -8.58 -7.00
N GLN A 391 9.05 -8.87 -8.30
CA GLN A 391 10.25 -8.83 -9.14
C GLN A 391 9.87 -8.11 -10.43
N SER A 392 10.61 -7.05 -10.76
CA SER A 392 10.38 -6.23 -11.97
C SER A 392 8.93 -5.77 -12.11
N ASP A 393 8.38 -5.19 -11.03
CA ASP A 393 6.99 -4.71 -10.92
C ASP A 393 5.90 -5.78 -11.14
N GLN A 394 6.26 -7.07 -11.07
CA GLN A 394 5.32 -8.19 -11.11
C GLN A 394 5.26 -8.89 -9.76
N PHE A 395 4.04 -9.11 -9.28
CA PHE A 395 3.78 -9.91 -8.08
C PHE A 395 4.21 -11.37 -8.31
N GLN A 396 5.12 -11.86 -7.45
CA GLN A 396 5.68 -13.20 -7.50
C GLN A 396 5.04 -14.15 -6.48
N GLY A 397 4.19 -13.63 -5.59
CA GLY A 397 3.52 -14.40 -4.55
C GLY A 397 3.94 -14.01 -3.13
N TYR A 398 3.81 -14.95 -2.20
CA TYR A 398 4.05 -14.75 -0.78
C TYR A 398 5.31 -15.48 -0.31
N LEU A 399 6.03 -14.86 0.61
CA LEU A 399 7.09 -15.49 1.40
C LEU A 399 6.57 -15.71 2.81
N VAL A 400 6.40 -16.97 3.21
CA VAL A 400 5.86 -17.34 4.52
C VAL A 400 7.00 -17.91 5.36
N LYS A 401 7.38 -17.20 6.43
CA LYS A 401 8.34 -17.68 7.42
C LYS A 401 7.59 -18.46 8.50
N HIS A 402 8.04 -19.66 8.83
CA HIS A 402 7.35 -20.56 9.78
C HIS A 402 8.35 -21.47 10.50
N HIS A 403 7.88 -22.06 11.60
CA HIS A 403 8.64 -23.04 12.37
C HIS A 403 8.17 -24.45 12.03
N ALA A 404 9.12 -25.39 11.95
CA ALA A 404 8.80 -26.80 11.75
C ALA A 404 9.87 -27.70 12.40
N THR A 405 9.44 -28.83 12.95
CA THR A 405 10.34 -29.84 13.52
C THR A 405 10.80 -30.78 12.42
N ASN A 406 12.11 -30.88 12.20
CA ASN A 406 12.70 -31.88 11.30
C ASN A 406 12.53 -33.27 11.92
N LEU A 407 11.99 -34.24 11.18
CA LEU A 407 11.66 -35.55 11.71
C LEU A 407 12.90 -36.44 11.93
N ALA A 408 13.95 -36.32 11.13
CA ALA A 408 15.17 -37.09 11.32
C ALA A 408 15.95 -36.66 12.57
N THR A 409 16.03 -35.36 12.85
CA THR A 409 16.82 -34.83 13.97
C THR A 409 16.00 -34.46 15.19
N SER A 410 14.67 -34.43 15.07
CA SER A 410 13.74 -33.93 16.11
C SER A 410 14.06 -32.50 16.57
N LYS A 411 14.70 -31.70 15.72
CA LYS A 411 15.05 -30.31 16.01
C LYS A 411 14.07 -29.34 15.36
N LEU A 412 13.75 -28.27 16.08
CA LEU A 412 12.98 -27.15 15.54
C LEU A 412 13.87 -26.35 14.58
N GLU A 413 13.39 -26.17 13.35
CA GLU A 413 14.01 -25.34 12.32
C GLU A 413 13.06 -24.19 11.94
N THR A 414 13.63 -23.06 11.53
CA THR A 414 12.86 -21.91 11.01
C THR A 414 13.13 -21.80 9.52
N LEU A 415 12.06 -21.88 8.74
CA LEU A 415 12.09 -21.93 7.28
C LEU A 415 11.36 -20.73 6.70
N GLU A 416 11.65 -20.40 5.44
CA GLU A 416 10.84 -19.49 4.64
C GLU A 416 10.43 -20.20 3.34
N THR A 417 9.14 -20.22 3.06
CA THR A 417 8.57 -20.79 1.84
C THR A 417 8.17 -19.67 0.89
N TRP A 418 8.62 -19.74 -0.36
CA TRP A 418 8.07 -18.94 -1.44
C TRP A 418 6.95 -19.70 -2.14
N VAL A 419 5.73 -19.15 -2.09
CA VAL A 419 4.57 -19.65 -2.84
C VAL A 419 4.17 -18.66 -3.92
N MET A 420 3.81 -19.16 -5.09
CA MET A 420 3.43 -18.35 -6.25
C MET A 420 2.11 -18.82 -6.85
N PRO A 421 1.26 -17.89 -7.34
CA PRO A 421 -0.02 -18.26 -7.93
C PRO A 421 0.20 -18.87 -9.32
N ARG A 422 -0.56 -19.91 -9.64
CA ARG A 422 -0.60 -20.48 -10.99
C ARG A 422 -1.34 -19.53 -11.92
N LYS A 423 -0.95 -19.50 -13.20
CA LYS A 423 -1.68 -18.73 -14.23
C LYS A 423 -3.05 -19.35 -14.49
N THR A 424 -4.12 -18.61 -14.22
CA THR A 424 -5.50 -19.09 -14.35
C THR A 424 -6.24 -18.52 -15.56
N TYR A 425 -5.83 -17.34 -16.04
CA TYR A 425 -6.41 -16.71 -17.22
C TYR A 425 -6.02 -17.46 -18.49
N LYS A 426 -7.02 -17.80 -19.31
CA LYS A 426 -6.87 -18.48 -20.59
C LYS A 426 -7.75 -17.82 -21.64
N VAL A 427 -7.19 -17.58 -22.82
CA VAL A 427 -7.97 -17.23 -24.01
C VAL A 427 -8.60 -18.51 -24.58
N ALA A 428 -9.80 -18.42 -25.12
CA ALA A 428 -10.50 -19.55 -25.72
C ALA A 428 -9.69 -20.17 -26.88
N SER A 429 -9.87 -21.48 -27.09
CA SER A 429 -9.30 -22.23 -28.21
C SER A 429 -10.41 -22.95 -28.97
N PRO A 430 -10.61 -22.69 -30.28
CA PRO A 430 -9.83 -21.77 -31.12
C PRO A 430 -10.01 -20.30 -30.69
N PRO A 431 -9.02 -19.42 -30.94
CA PRO A 431 -9.11 -18.02 -30.59
C PRO A 431 -10.32 -17.36 -31.25
N SER A 432 -11.07 -16.60 -30.46
CA SER A 432 -12.14 -15.76 -31.00
C SER A 432 -11.55 -14.73 -31.97
N THR A 433 -12.31 -14.34 -33.00
CA THR A 433 -11.99 -13.15 -33.83
C THR A 433 -12.03 -11.86 -33.02
N PHE A 434 -12.60 -11.90 -31.82
CA PHE A 434 -12.65 -10.78 -30.88
C PHE A 434 -11.35 -10.64 -30.09
N THR A 435 -10.63 -9.53 -30.29
CA THR A 435 -9.27 -9.32 -29.76
C THR A 435 -9.14 -8.20 -28.73
N ARG A 436 -10.24 -7.50 -28.38
CA ARG A 436 -10.15 -6.35 -27.44
C ARG A 436 -9.84 -6.76 -26.01
N LEU A 437 -10.28 -7.94 -25.56
CA LEU A 437 -10.02 -8.41 -24.20
C LEU A 437 -8.55 -8.78 -24.06
N GLN A 438 -7.84 -8.13 -23.14
CA GLN A 438 -6.43 -8.39 -22.88
C GLN A 438 -6.22 -9.27 -21.64
N PHE A 439 -7.06 -9.11 -20.63
CA PHE A 439 -6.93 -9.79 -19.35
C PHE A 439 -8.23 -9.75 -18.57
N ALA A 440 -8.46 -10.75 -17.71
CA ALA A 440 -9.56 -10.77 -16.76
C ALA A 440 -9.10 -11.39 -15.44
N GLU A 441 -9.54 -10.79 -14.33
CA GLU A 441 -9.10 -11.15 -12.98
C GLU A 441 -10.24 -10.95 -11.98
N ILE A 442 -10.28 -11.82 -10.98
CA ILE A 442 -11.25 -11.76 -9.88
C ILE A 442 -10.48 -11.52 -8.58
N GLY A 443 -10.95 -10.57 -7.78
CA GLY A 443 -10.33 -10.25 -6.51
C GLY A 443 -11.23 -9.45 -5.59
N THR A 444 -10.64 -8.89 -4.54
CA THR A 444 -11.27 -7.97 -3.59
C THR A 444 -10.43 -6.72 -3.45
N GLU A 445 -10.99 -5.67 -2.82
CA GLU A 445 -10.27 -4.40 -2.59
C GLU A 445 -9.77 -3.74 -3.89
N TRP A 446 -10.67 -3.58 -4.85
CA TRP A 446 -10.38 -2.88 -6.10
C TRP A 446 -10.01 -1.40 -5.84
N ASP A 447 -8.78 -1.03 -6.18
CA ASP A 447 -8.31 0.34 -6.20
C ASP A 447 -8.63 0.95 -7.57
N ALA A 448 -9.70 1.76 -7.63
CA ALA A 448 -10.09 2.43 -8.88
C ALA A 448 -9.11 3.53 -9.34
N LYS A 449 -8.25 4.04 -8.45
CA LYS A 449 -7.26 5.07 -8.75
C LYS A 449 -6.06 4.45 -9.47
N GLU A 450 -5.54 3.34 -8.95
CA GLU A 450 -4.38 2.63 -9.52
C GLU A 450 -4.77 1.46 -10.44
N ARG A 451 -6.07 1.14 -10.52
CA ARG A 451 -6.68 0.12 -11.39
C ARG A 451 -6.09 -1.28 -11.14
N MET A 452 -6.04 -1.67 -9.87
CA MET A 452 -5.56 -2.98 -9.42
C MET A 452 -6.24 -3.42 -8.13
N PHE A 453 -6.19 -4.71 -7.80
CA PHE A 453 -6.63 -5.22 -6.51
C PHE A 453 -5.54 -5.04 -5.44
N ARG A 454 -5.91 -4.55 -4.25
CA ARG A 454 -4.99 -4.43 -3.10
C ARG A 454 -4.83 -5.76 -2.33
N ASN A 455 -5.79 -6.67 -2.47
CA ASN A 455 -5.59 -8.08 -2.16
C ASN A 455 -4.79 -8.76 -3.29
N PHE A 456 -3.47 -8.53 -3.33
CA PHE A 456 -2.57 -8.94 -4.42
C PHE A 456 -2.63 -10.44 -4.76
N GLY A 457 -2.83 -11.30 -3.77
CA GLY A 457 -2.94 -12.73 -3.97
C GLY A 457 -4.35 -13.23 -4.28
N GLY A 458 -5.37 -12.37 -4.23
CA GLY A 458 -6.76 -12.80 -4.34
C GLY A 458 -7.12 -13.84 -3.25
N LEU A 459 -6.61 -13.66 -2.04
CA LEU A 459 -6.89 -14.54 -0.90
C LEU A 459 -8.34 -14.31 -0.45
N MET A 460 -9.23 -15.26 -0.73
CA MET A 460 -10.67 -15.11 -0.51
C MET A 460 -11.26 -16.33 0.19
N GLY A 461 -12.18 -16.08 1.12
CA GLY A 461 -12.97 -17.04 1.86
C GLY A 461 -14.48 -16.94 1.52
N PRO A 462 -15.32 -17.75 2.18
CA PRO A 462 -16.73 -17.90 1.80
C PRO A 462 -17.58 -16.64 2.00
N MET A 463 -17.13 -15.70 2.83
CA MET A 463 -17.84 -14.47 3.15
C MET A 463 -17.30 -13.23 2.42
N ASP A 464 -16.34 -13.41 1.51
CA ASP A 464 -15.77 -12.28 0.76
C ASP A 464 -16.70 -11.80 -0.37
N GLU A 465 -16.71 -10.48 -0.58
CA GLU A 465 -17.41 -9.85 -1.69
C GLU A 465 -16.49 -9.71 -2.90
N THR A 466 -16.65 -10.61 -3.85
CA THR A 466 -15.79 -10.71 -5.04
C THR A 466 -16.12 -9.64 -6.09
N VAL A 467 -15.09 -9.18 -6.81
CA VAL A 467 -15.21 -8.20 -7.89
C VAL A 467 -14.53 -8.78 -9.12
N GLY A 468 -15.23 -8.77 -10.25
CA GLY A 468 -14.65 -9.15 -11.53
C GLY A 468 -14.16 -7.93 -12.30
N MET A 469 -12.91 -7.96 -12.76
CA MET A 469 -12.28 -6.92 -13.57
C MET A 469 -11.86 -7.45 -14.94
N GLN A 470 -11.99 -6.62 -15.97
CA GLN A 470 -11.52 -6.89 -17.32
C GLN A 470 -10.69 -5.71 -17.83
N ARG A 471 -9.58 -6.02 -18.52
CA ARG A 471 -8.72 -5.05 -19.20
C ARG A 471 -8.91 -5.14 -20.71
N TRP A 472 -9.00 -3.99 -21.36
CA TRP A 472 -9.38 -3.84 -22.75
C TRP A 472 -8.36 -3.02 -23.53
N SER A 473 -8.14 -3.38 -24.79
CA SER A 473 -7.56 -2.47 -25.77
C SER A 473 -8.62 -1.50 -26.30
N LYS A 474 -8.16 -0.35 -26.81
CA LYS A 474 -9.00 0.57 -27.58
C LYS A 474 -9.53 -0.12 -28.84
N GLY A 475 -10.74 0.21 -29.26
CA GLY A 475 -11.40 -0.38 -30.43
C GLY A 475 -12.88 0.04 -30.51
N PRO A 476 -13.69 -0.47 -31.45
CA PRO A 476 -15.12 -0.15 -31.52
C PRO A 476 -15.90 -0.62 -30.28
N ASN A 477 -17.03 0.04 -29.99
CA ASN A 477 -17.94 -0.38 -28.93
C ASN A 477 -18.36 -1.85 -29.12
N VAL A 478 -18.39 -2.60 -28.03
CA VAL A 478 -18.76 -4.01 -28.05
C VAL A 478 -19.49 -4.38 -26.77
N THR A 479 -20.41 -5.33 -26.85
CA THR A 479 -21.05 -5.93 -25.68
C THR A 479 -20.52 -7.34 -25.48
N VAL A 480 -20.12 -7.67 -24.26
CA VAL A 480 -19.73 -9.04 -23.88
C VAL A 480 -20.60 -9.55 -22.75
N THR A 481 -20.77 -10.86 -22.68
CA THR A 481 -21.49 -11.54 -21.60
C THR A 481 -20.47 -12.12 -20.62
N VAL A 482 -20.66 -11.88 -19.32
CA VAL A 482 -19.84 -12.47 -18.26
C VAL A 482 -20.67 -13.48 -17.50
N VAL A 483 -20.13 -14.69 -17.33
CA VAL A 483 -20.81 -15.81 -16.66
C VAL A 483 -19.97 -16.28 -15.47
N TRP A 484 -20.58 -16.32 -14.29
CA TRP A 484 -19.98 -16.79 -13.04
C TRP A 484 -20.42 -18.22 -12.74
N ILE A 485 -19.46 -19.13 -12.60
CA ILE A 485 -19.71 -20.58 -12.44
C ILE A 485 -19.06 -21.05 -11.15
N ASP A 486 -19.86 -21.66 -10.27
CA ASP A 486 -19.39 -22.20 -8.99
C ASP A 486 -18.66 -23.56 -9.16
N PRO A 487 -18.00 -24.07 -8.11
CA PRO A 487 -17.20 -25.31 -8.17
C PRO A 487 -18.01 -26.58 -8.47
N THR A 488 -19.33 -26.50 -8.47
CA THR A 488 -20.26 -27.59 -8.79
C THR A 488 -21.07 -27.32 -10.05
N ASN A 489 -20.60 -26.39 -10.91
CA ASN A 489 -21.22 -26.01 -12.18
C ASN A 489 -22.58 -25.30 -12.06
N VAL A 490 -22.90 -24.72 -10.90
CA VAL A 490 -24.04 -23.80 -10.77
C VAL A 490 -23.65 -22.46 -11.37
N ILE A 491 -24.46 -21.95 -12.30
CA ILE A 491 -24.30 -20.58 -12.82
C ILE A 491 -24.83 -19.60 -11.77
N ALA A 492 -23.92 -18.88 -11.12
CA ALA A 492 -24.23 -17.99 -10.02
C ALA A 492 -24.75 -16.61 -10.49
N ALA A 493 -24.20 -16.10 -11.59
CA ALA A 493 -24.60 -14.83 -12.19
C ALA A 493 -24.28 -14.82 -13.69
N THR A 494 -25.10 -14.11 -14.47
CA THR A 494 -24.79 -13.72 -15.85
C THR A 494 -25.22 -12.29 -16.08
N TYR A 495 -24.41 -11.52 -16.81
CA TYR A 495 -24.74 -10.15 -17.17
C TYR A 495 -23.95 -9.71 -18.41
N ASP A 496 -24.55 -8.82 -19.17
CA ASP A 496 -23.91 -8.16 -20.30
C ASP A 496 -23.28 -6.85 -19.86
N ILE A 497 -22.10 -6.55 -20.41
CA ILE A 497 -21.42 -5.27 -20.20
C ILE A 497 -21.12 -4.62 -21.55
N LEU A 498 -21.52 -3.35 -21.69
CA LEU A 498 -21.12 -2.51 -22.81
C LEU A 498 -19.71 -1.98 -22.56
N ILE A 499 -18.81 -2.21 -23.50
CA ILE A 499 -17.41 -1.77 -23.47
C ILE A 499 -17.24 -0.64 -24.48
N ASP A 500 -17.19 0.58 -23.99
CA ASP A 500 -16.95 1.77 -24.80
C ASP A 500 -15.61 1.71 -25.54
N ALA A 501 -15.52 2.49 -26.62
CA ALA A 501 -14.36 2.46 -27.51
C ALA A 501 -13.03 2.87 -26.84
N SER A 502 -13.13 3.77 -25.86
CA SER A 502 -12.00 4.25 -25.06
C SER A 502 -11.86 3.56 -23.71
N ALA A 503 -12.73 2.59 -23.38
CA ALA A 503 -12.64 1.88 -22.10
C ALA A 503 -11.36 1.03 -22.08
N GLU A 504 -10.56 1.21 -21.02
CA GLU A 504 -9.36 0.42 -20.75
C GLU A 504 -9.59 -0.63 -19.67
N TYR A 505 -10.50 -0.34 -18.73
CA TYR A 505 -10.86 -1.21 -17.62
C TYR A 505 -12.36 -1.16 -17.36
N THR A 506 -12.96 -2.32 -17.12
CA THR A 506 -14.30 -2.46 -16.56
C THR A 506 -14.23 -3.33 -15.32
N HIS A 507 -15.10 -3.08 -14.35
CA HIS A 507 -15.23 -3.95 -13.19
C HIS A 507 -16.69 -3.95 -12.70
N TYR A 508 -17.09 -5.06 -12.10
CA TYR A 508 -18.43 -5.21 -11.54
C TYR A 508 -18.40 -6.15 -10.34
N ARG A 509 -19.21 -5.83 -9.32
CA ARG A 509 -19.47 -6.68 -8.16
C ARG A 509 -20.87 -7.28 -8.31
N PRO A 510 -21.00 -8.57 -8.68
CA PRO A 510 -22.30 -9.21 -8.67
C PRO A 510 -22.81 -9.38 -7.22
N PRO A 511 -24.12 -9.18 -6.97
CA PRO A 511 -24.71 -9.34 -5.65
C PRO A 511 -24.96 -10.82 -5.35
N LEU A 512 -23.89 -11.57 -5.12
CA LEU A 512 -23.97 -13.00 -4.84
C LEU A 512 -24.33 -13.25 -3.37
N ASN A 513 -25.37 -14.05 -3.13
CA ASN A 513 -25.73 -14.52 -1.79
C ASN A 513 -24.57 -15.32 -1.17
N GLN A 514 -24.32 -15.05 0.11
CA GLN A 514 -23.27 -15.69 0.90
C GLN A 514 -23.84 -16.82 1.78
N PRO A 515 -22.99 -17.76 2.24
CA PRO A 515 -21.58 -17.91 1.87
C PRO A 515 -21.39 -18.47 0.45
N LEU A 516 -20.32 -18.06 -0.21
CA LEU A 516 -19.89 -18.64 -1.48
C LEU A 516 -19.41 -20.08 -1.25
N ARG A 517 -19.83 -21.04 -2.10
CA ARG A 517 -19.37 -22.42 -2.00
C ARG A 517 -17.84 -22.49 -2.15
N PRO A 518 -17.10 -23.10 -1.20
CA PRO A 518 -15.66 -23.26 -1.33
C PRO A 518 -15.27 -24.14 -2.52
N GLY A 519 -14.13 -23.82 -3.11
CA GLY A 519 -13.59 -24.49 -4.28
C GLY A 519 -13.11 -23.51 -5.35
N VAL A 520 -12.75 -24.06 -6.50
CA VAL A 520 -12.24 -23.26 -7.63
C VAL A 520 -13.40 -22.86 -8.53
N TRP A 521 -13.72 -21.57 -8.50
CA TRP A 521 -14.72 -20.94 -9.35
C TRP A 521 -14.16 -20.64 -10.74
N THR A 522 -15.05 -20.50 -11.72
CA THR A 522 -14.70 -20.18 -13.11
C THR A 522 -15.54 -19.01 -13.62
N ILE A 523 -14.88 -18.03 -14.22
CA ILE A 523 -15.53 -16.92 -14.92
C ILE A 523 -15.27 -17.06 -16.40
N ARG A 524 -16.32 -16.99 -17.20
CA ARG A 524 -16.24 -16.99 -18.66
C ARG A 524 -16.67 -15.64 -19.22
N VAL A 525 -15.93 -15.16 -20.20
CA VAL A 525 -16.29 -14.00 -21.03
C VAL A 525 -16.67 -14.52 -22.41
N LEU A 526 -17.85 -14.14 -22.87
CA LEU A 526 -18.43 -14.56 -24.15
C LEU A 526 -18.72 -13.34 -25.03
N HIS A 527 -18.67 -13.53 -26.34
CA HIS A 527 -19.11 -12.55 -27.32
C HIS A 527 -20.08 -13.25 -28.28
N HIS A 528 -21.34 -12.78 -28.33
CA HIS A 528 -22.43 -13.48 -29.04
C HIS A 528 -22.48 -14.99 -28.71
N TRP A 529 -22.46 -15.32 -27.42
CA TRP A 529 -22.43 -16.70 -26.90
C TRP A 529 -21.20 -17.55 -27.26
N SER A 530 -20.24 -17.00 -28.02
CA SER A 530 -18.98 -17.66 -28.34
C SER A 530 -17.93 -17.39 -27.25
N PRO A 531 -17.22 -18.41 -26.73
CA PRO A 531 -16.16 -18.22 -25.74
C PRO A 531 -15.04 -17.30 -26.23
N VAL A 532 -14.67 -16.32 -25.40
CA VAL A 532 -13.54 -15.41 -25.64
C VAL A 532 -12.38 -15.76 -24.72
N ALA A 533 -12.65 -15.85 -23.42
CA ALA A 533 -11.65 -16.17 -22.41
C ALA A 533 -12.32 -16.72 -21.15
N GLU A 534 -11.53 -17.35 -20.30
CA GLU A 534 -11.92 -17.74 -18.96
C GLU A 534 -10.82 -17.43 -17.95
N THR A 535 -11.21 -17.26 -16.70
CA THR A 535 -10.29 -17.16 -15.56
C THR A 535 -10.86 -17.93 -14.38
N ARG A 536 -9.99 -18.35 -13.46
CA ARG A 536 -10.37 -19.14 -12.27
C ARG A 536 -9.86 -18.47 -11.02
N PHE A 537 -10.61 -18.60 -9.94
CA PHE A 537 -10.25 -18.08 -8.62
C PHE A 537 -10.67 -19.05 -7.51
N LEU A 538 -10.04 -18.94 -6.35
CA LEU A 538 -10.28 -19.83 -5.22
C LEU A 538 -11.12 -19.11 -4.17
N ILE A 539 -12.21 -19.75 -3.75
CA ILE A 539 -12.85 -19.50 -2.46
C ILE A 539 -12.36 -20.60 -1.52
N SER A 540 -11.47 -20.27 -0.60
CA SER A 540 -10.90 -21.25 0.32
C SER A 540 -11.92 -21.62 1.40
N PRO A 541 -12.10 -22.91 1.74
CA PRO A 541 -12.72 -23.25 3.01
C PRO A 541 -11.83 -22.75 4.16
N LEU A 542 -12.43 -22.43 5.30
CA LEU A 542 -11.76 -21.90 6.47
C LEU A 542 -11.42 -23.04 7.43
N ALA A 543 -10.14 -23.18 7.78
CA ALA A 543 -9.71 -24.10 8.84
C ALA A 543 -9.80 -23.46 10.24
N TYR A 544 -9.91 -22.13 10.28
CA TYR A 544 -10.00 -21.33 11.49
C TYR A 544 -11.24 -20.44 11.46
N MET A 545 -11.82 -20.19 12.63
CA MET A 545 -12.87 -19.20 12.83
C MET A 545 -12.61 -18.47 14.14
N LYS A 546 -12.60 -17.13 14.11
CA LYS A 546 -12.15 -16.30 15.24
C LYS A 546 -10.77 -16.75 15.74
N HIS A 547 -9.87 -17.07 14.79
CA HIS A 547 -8.49 -17.48 15.02
C HIS A 547 -8.31 -18.79 15.80
N GLN A 548 -9.37 -19.59 15.95
CA GLN A 548 -9.35 -20.90 16.59
C GLN A 548 -9.73 -21.98 15.57
N PRO A 549 -9.30 -23.26 15.74
CA PRO A 549 -9.73 -24.34 14.86
C PRO A 549 -11.25 -24.39 14.73
N ILE A 550 -11.74 -24.42 13.49
CA ILE A 550 -13.17 -24.33 13.20
C ILE A 550 -13.93 -25.55 13.74
N ARG A 551 -15.14 -25.33 14.24
CA ARG A 551 -16.02 -26.38 14.77
C ARG A 551 -16.96 -26.89 13.68
N GLN A 552 -17.42 -28.13 13.82
CA GLN A 552 -18.27 -28.80 12.84
C GLN A 552 -19.59 -28.05 12.56
N GLU A 553 -20.18 -27.42 13.57
CA GLU A 553 -21.40 -26.62 13.42
C GLU A 553 -21.19 -25.38 12.54
N ASP A 554 -19.98 -24.83 12.55
CA ASP A 554 -19.62 -23.63 11.78
C ASP A 554 -19.18 -24.00 10.35
N THR A 555 -18.50 -25.14 10.16
CA THR A 555 -18.14 -25.61 8.83
C THR A 555 -19.37 -25.87 7.97
N LEU A 556 -20.42 -26.49 8.52
CA LEU A 556 -21.66 -26.74 7.78
C LEU A 556 -22.35 -25.44 7.36
N LYS A 557 -22.25 -24.38 8.16
CA LYS A 557 -22.80 -23.06 7.83
C LYS A 557 -21.97 -22.36 6.76
N LEU A 558 -20.64 -22.39 6.86
CA LEU A 558 -19.74 -21.60 6.02
C LEU A 558 -19.35 -22.30 4.71
N HIS A 559 -19.32 -23.64 4.67
CA HIS A 559 -18.76 -24.39 3.54
C HIS A 559 -19.81 -25.02 2.61
N ASN A 560 -21.10 -24.93 2.92
CA ASN A 560 -22.14 -25.62 2.15
C ASN A 560 -22.71 -24.77 0.97
N GLY A 561 -22.23 -23.53 0.82
CA GLY A 561 -22.77 -22.55 -0.13
C GLY A 561 -24.05 -21.87 0.37
N PRO A 562 -24.70 -21.03 -0.45
CA PRO A 562 -25.86 -20.27 -0.03
C PRO A 562 -27.09 -21.17 0.13
N ALA A 563 -28.06 -20.70 0.92
CA ALA A 563 -29.33 -21.40 1.09
C ALA A 563 -29.98 -21.71 -0.26
N LYS A 564 -30.51 -22.94 -0.40
CA LYS A 564 -31.14 -23.45 -1.63
C LYS A 564 -30.25 -23.45 -2.88
N ASN A 565 -28.92 -23.30 -2.74
CA ASN A 565 -27.97 -23.14 -3.85
C ASN A 565 -28.29 -21.94 -4.76
N SER A 566 -28.95 -20.90 -4.24
CA SER A 566 -29.36 -19.72 -5.00
C SER A 566 -28.45 -18.55 -4.70
N TYR A 567 -27.58 -18.19 -5.65
CA TYR A 567 -26.69 -17.04 -5.53
C TYR A 567 -27.37 -15.71 -5.84
N MET A 568 -28.47 -15.73 -6.60
CA MET A 568 -29.29 -14.57 -6.92
C MET A 568 -30.78 -14.96 -6.85
N GLU A 569 -31.68 -13.98 -6.85
CA GLU A 569 -33.13 -14.24 -7.00
C GLU A 569 -33.45 -14.84 -8.37
N GLN A 570 -32.74 -14.39 -9.41
CA GLN A 570 -32.86 -14.93 -10.75
C GLN A 570 -32.09 -16.26 -10.87
N SER A 571 -32.75 -17.27 -11.46
CA SER A 571 -32.14 -18.57 -11.76
C SER A 571 -31.60 -18.62 -13.18
N PHE A 572 -30.43 -19.24 -13.36
CA PHE A 572 -29.75 -19.38 -14.65
C PHE A 572 -29.60 -20.83 -15.12
N HIS A 573 -30.30 -21.78 -14.49
CA HIS A 573 -30.20 -23.21 -14.84
C HIS A 573 -30.50 -23.52 -16.31
N GLY A 574 -31.35 -22.73 -16.97
CA GLY A 574 -31.64 -22.88 -18.41
C GLY A 574 -30.43 -22.65 -19.32
N LEU A 575 -29.37 -21.99 -18.84
CA LEU A 575 -28.16 -21.72 -19.62
C LEU A 575 -27.12 -22.87 -19.55
N ASN A 576 -27.27 -23.81 -18.60
CA ASN A 576 -26.32 -24.92 -18.46
C ASN A 576 -26.17 -25.76 -19.75
N PRO A 577 -27.25 -26.17 -20.44
CA PRO A 577 -27.14 -26.89 -21.72
C PRO A 577 -26.55 -26.02 -22.84
N VAL A 578 -26.91 -24.73 -22.86
CA VAL A 578 -26.47 -23.77 -23.90
C VAL A 578 -24.96 -23.54 -23.82
N LEU A 579 -24.42 -23.42 -22.61
CA LEU A 579 -23.00 -23.14 -22.36
C LEU A 579 -22.14 -24.40 -22.19
N ASN A 580 -22.75 -25.59 -22.38
CA ASN A 580 -22.14 -26.90 -22.14
C ASN A 580 -21.49 -27.00 -20.75
N ILE A 581 -22.27 -26.69 -19.71
CA ILE A 581 -21.86 -26.73 -18.29
C ILE A 581 -22.73 -27.77 -17.57
N PRO A 582 -22.46 -29.07 -17.71
CA PRO A 582 -23.26 -30.10 -17.06
C PRO A 582 -23.05 -30.09 -15.54
N VAL A 583 -24.14 -30.16 -14.77
CA VAL A 583 -24.07 -30.34 -13.33
C VAL A 583 -23.99 -31.84 -13.02
N HIS A 584 -22.90 -32.27 -12.39
CA HIS A 584 -22.70 -33.68 -12.03
C HIS A 584 -23.18 -33.96 -10.60
N PRO A 585 -24.17 -34.84 -10.39
CA PRO A 585 -24.70 -35.13 -9.04
C PRO A 585 -23.63 -35.59 -8.05
N GLY A 586 -22.65 -36.37 -8.51
CA GLY A 586 -21.53 -36.83 -7.67
C GLY A 586 -20.64 -35.70 -7.14
N GLN A 587 -20.44 -34.63 -7.92
CA GLN A 587 -19.67 -33.47 -7.47
C GLN A 587 -20.44 -32.66 -6.41
N VAL A 588 -21.76 -32.56 -6.56
CA VAL A 588 -22.64 -31.90 -5.59
C VAL A 588 -22.68 -32.68 -4.26
N GLU A 589 -22.82 -34.00 -4.33
CA GLU A 589 -22.71 -34.91 -3.18
C GLU A 589 -21.36 -34.76 -2.46
N GLN A 590 -20.25 -34.78 -3.21
CA GLN A 590 -18.93 -34.62 -2.63
C GLN A 590 -18.74 -33.26 -1.96
N ALA A 591 -19.25 -32.17 -2.57
CA ALA A 591 -19.19 -30.84 -1.98
C ALA A 591 -19.96 -30.77 -0.65
N LYS A 592 -21.13 -31.40 -0.56
CA LYS A 592 -21.89 -31.51 0.70
C LYS A 592 -21.14 -32.29 1.78
N ARG A 593 -20.45 -33.38 1.40
CA ARG A 593 -19.62 -34.16 2.33
C ARG A 593 -18.43 -33.32 2.83
N ASN A 594 -17.77 -32.60 1.92
CA ASN A 594 -16.64 -31.74 2.25
C ASN A 594 -17.02 -30.60 3.21
N ALA A 595 -18.26 -30.08 3.10
CA ALA A 595 -18.74 -29.01 3.98
C ALA A 595 -18.78 -29.39 5.47
N GLY A 596 -18.86 -30.68 5.80
CA GLY A 596 -18.84 -31.19 7.17
C GLY A 596 -17.46 -31.55 7.72
N LEU A 597 -16.39 -31.42 6.92
CA LEU A 597 -15.04 -31.79 7.33
C LEU A 597 -14.49 -30.83 8.38
N THR A 598 -13.72 -31.37 9.32
CA THR A 598 -12.97 -30.62 10.35
C THR A 598 -11.58 -31.24 10.54
N GLY A 599 -10.70 -30.56 11.27
CA GLY A 599 -9.37 -31.07 11.63
C GLY A 599 -8.52 -31.45 10.41
N PRO A 600 -7.71 -32.53 10.49
CA PRO A 600 -6.79 -32.93 9.42
C PRO A 600 -7.46 -33.20 8.06
N ALA A 601 -8.72 -33.69 8.07
CA ALA A 601 -9.44 -33.94 6.82
C ALA A 601 -9.84 -32.64 6.10
N LEU A 602 -10.19 -31.60 6.86
CA LEU A 602 -10.43 -30.27 6.32
C LEU A 602 -9.14 -29.62 5.82
N GLU A 603 -8.04 -29.74 6.58
CA GLU A 603 -6.73 -29.24 6.15
C GLU A 603 -6.28 -29.89 4.84
N HIS A 604 -6.47 -31.20 4.67
CA HIS A 604 -6.17 -31.89 3.42
C HIS A 604 -7.01 -31.36 2.24
N TRP A 605 -8.29 -31.06 2.47
CA TRP A 605 -9.14 -30.45 1.45
C TRP A 605 -8.68 -29.03 1.08
N VAL A 606 -8.35 -28.20 2.08
CA VAL A 606 -7.75 -26.88 1.88
C VAL A 606 -6.48 -27.00 1.05
N ASP A 607 -5.53 -27.85 1.47
CA ASP A 607 -4.23 -28.00 0.82
C ASP A 607 -4.37 -28.48 -0.64
N GLY A 608 -5.32 -29.37 -0.92
CA GLY A 608 -5.63 -29.82 -2.28
C GLY A 608 -6.17 -28.69 -3.18
N LEU A 609 -7.07 -27.86 -2.66
CA LEU A 609 -7.60 -26.70 -3.40
C LEU A 609 -6.53 -25.62 -3.60
N VAL A 610 -5.73 -25.35 -2.57
CA VAL A 610 -4.63 -24.38 -2.65
C VAL A 610 -3.58 -24.86 -3.65
N GLY A 611 -3.18 -26.13 -3.63
CA GLY A 611 -2.23 -26.72 -4.59
C GLY A 611 -2.70 -26.71 -6.05
N ALA A 612 -4.03 -26.63 -6.29
CA ALA A 612 -4.58 -26.47 -7.63
C ALA A 612 -4.39 -25.04 -8.19
N MET A 613 -4.18 -24.06 -7.32
CA MET A 613 -4.15 -22.62 -7.67
C MET A 613 -2.81 -21.95 -7.34
N TRP A 614 -2.00 -22.60 -6.51
CA TRP A 614 -0.70 -22.13 -6.03
C TRP A 614 0.34 -23.25 -6.14
N GLU A 615 1.61 -22.86 -6.15
CA GLU A 615 2.72 -23.79 -6.03
C GLU A 615 3.84 -23.22 -5.16
N ALA A 616 4.55 -24.10 -4.44
CA ALA A 616 5.76 -23.70 -3.76
C ALA A 616 6.88 -23.58 -4.79
N GLY A 617 7.33 -22.34 -5.02
CA GLY A 617 8.45 -22.03 -5.90
C GLY A 617 9.76 -22.55 -5.31
N ASP A 618 9.98 -22.30 -4.01
CA ASP A 618 11.16 -22.77 -3.30
C ASP A 618 10.99 -22.73 -1.77
N VAL A 619 11.90 -23.35 -1.03
CA VAL A 619 11.96 -23.33 0.44
C VAL A 619 13.41 -23.22 0.91
N CYS A 620 13.67 -22.35 1.89
CA CYS A 620 14.99 -22.13 2.44
C CYS A 620 15.00 -22.19 3.97
N SER A 621 16.17 -22.46 4.54
CA SER A 621 16.38 -22.42 5.98
C SER A 621 17.01 -21.09 6.41
N THR A 622 16.53 -20.54 7.51
CA THR A 622 17.10 -19.33 8.12
C THR A 622 18.37 -19.60 8.94
N SER A 623 18.76 -20.88 9.11
CA SER A 623 19.97 -21.27 9.84
C SER A 623 21.22 -20.57 9.29
N MET A 624 21.98 -19.92 10.17
CA MET A 624 23.14 -19.10 9.79
C MET A 624 24.24 -19.95 9.16
N THR A 625 24.98 -19.35 8.23
CA THR A 625 26.27 -19.87 7.77
C THR A 625 27.25 -19.93 8.95
N GLY A 626 27.53 -21.15 9.45
CA GLY A 626 28.44 -21.40 10.58
C GLY A 626 27.78 -21.94 11.86
N GLY A 627 26.45 -22.01 11.92
CA GLY A 627 25.72 -22.80 12.94
C GLY A 627 25.52 -24.24 12.49
N PRO A 628 24.89 -25.13 13.30
CA PRO A 628 24.39 -26.39 12.79
C PRO A 628 23.44 -26.08 11.63
N GLY A 629 23.86 -26.39 10.40
CA GLY A 629 23.05 -26.18 9.21
C GLY A 629 21.74 -26.94 9.29
N THR A 630 20.79 -26.60 8.41
CA THR A 630 19.58 -27.42 8.26
C THR A 630 19.93 -28.88 8.05
N SER A 631 19.15 -29.76 8.66
CA SER A 631 19.36 -31.21 8.57
C SER A 631 18.99 -31.74 7.18
N CYS A 632 18.24 -30.96 6.39
CA CYS A 632 17.85 -31.30 5.03
C CYS A 632 18.98 -30.95 4.04
N PRO A 633 19.66 -31.94 3.43
CA PRO A 633 20.91 -31.71 2.68
C PRO A 633 20.73 -30.88 1.40
N VAL A 634 19.52 -30.81 0.87
CA VAL A 634 19.19 -30.10 -0.38
C VAL A 634 18.67 -28.68 -0.16
N MET A 635 18.45 -28.26 1.09
CA MET A 635 17.84 -26.97 1.39
C MET A 635 18.90 -25.85 1.51
N GLN A 636 18.69 -24.76 0.76
CA GLN A 636 19.59 -23.62 0.77
C GLN A 636 19.37 -22.71 1.99
N THR A 637 20.40 -21.95 2.36
CA THR A 637 20.28 -20.85 3.33
C THR A 637 19.54 -19.66 2.71
N CYS A 638 18.53 -19.13 3.41
CA CYS A 638 17.70 -18.03 2.92
C CYS A 638 18.48 -16.78 2.49
N ALA A 639 19.53 -16.40 3.23
CA ALA A 639 20.37 -15.24 2.89
C ALA A 639 21.14 -15.39 1.56
N LYS A 640 21.24 -16.62 1.01
CA LYS A 640 21.91 -16.89 -0.27
C LYS A 640 20.94 -16.99 -1.45
N THR A 641 19.63 -17.01 -1.20
CA THR A 641 18.64 -17.08 -2.28
C THR A 641 18.36 -15.67 -2.83
N PRO A 642 17.93 -15.54 -4.09
CA PRO A 642 17.61 -14.23 -4.68
C PRO A 642 16.22 -13.72 -4.31
N TRP A 643 15.38 -14.56 -3.71
CA TRP A 643 13.96 -14.30 -3.50
C TRP A 643 13.58 -14.10 -2.02
N SER A 644 14.38 -14.62 -1.09
CA SER A 644 14.03 -14.58 0.34
C SER A 644 13.95 -13.15 0.86
N SER A 645 13.09 -12.92 1.84
CA SER A 645 13.06 -11.64 2.56
C SER A 645 14.38 -11.37 3.31
N LEU A 646 15.17 -12.41 3.57
CA LEU A 646 16.50 -12.33 4.22
C LEU A 646 17.64 -12.18 3.22
N SER A 647 17.35 -12.17 1.91
CA SER A 647 18.35 -11.92 0.89
C SER A 647 18.89 -10.48 0.97
N PRO A 648 20.13 -10.22 0.51
CA PRO A 648 20.68 -8.87 0.53
C PRO A 648 19.85 -7.89 -0.31
N ASP A 649 19.51 -6.74 0.29
CA ASP A 649 18.74 -5.67 -0.34
C ASP A 649 19.43 -4.30 -0.18
N PRO A 650 20.58 -4.07 -0.86
CA PRO A 650 21.42 -2.90 -0.58
C PRO A 650 20.76 -1.54 -0.85
N LYS A 651 19.70 -1.50 -1.68
CA LYS A 651 18.95 -0.27 -1.97
C LYS A 651 18.12 0.22 -0.78
N SER A 652 17.68 -0.67 0.12
CA SER A 652 16.95 -0.30 1.34
C SER A 652 17.78 -0.47 2.61
N GLN A 653 18.92 -1.18 2.56
CA GLN A 653 19.84 -1.29 3.68
C GLN A 653 20.48 0.07 4.00
N LEU A 654 20.48 0.40 5.28
CA LEU A 654 21.07 1.61 5.83
C LEU A 654 22.47 1.29 6.35
N VAL A 655 23.40 2.23 6.18
CA VAL A 655 24.82 2.08 6.51
C VAL A 655 25.28 3.28 7.34
N PRO A 656 26.38 3.17 8.11
CA PRO A 656 26.96 4.34 8.77
C PRO A 656 27.25 5.46 7.77
N PRO A 657 27.12 6.74 8.18
CA PRO A 657 27.42 7.88 7.31
C PRO A 657 28.85 7.82 6.75
N HIS A 658 28.97 8.11 5.46
CA HIS A 658 30.25 8.30 4.78
C HIS A 658 30.90 9.64 5.20
N ALA A 659 32.14 9.87 4.75
CA ALA A 659 32.88 11.09 5.05
C ALA A 659 32.19 12.37 4.52
N ASP A 660 31.36 12.25 3.48
CA ASP A 660 30.54 13.35 2.93
C ASP A 660 29.21 13.55 3.69
N GLY A 661 29.00 12.84 4.81
CA GLY A 661 27.81 12.95 5.64
C GLY A 661 26.57 12.22 5.11
N ARG A 662 26.63 11.55 3.96
CA ARG A 662 25.52 10.81 3.35
C ARG A 662 25.60 9.31 3.63
N ILE A 663 24.51 8.60 3.36
CA ILE A 663 24.42 7.13 3.44
C ILE A 663 23.97 6.47 2.12
N ARG A 664 23.67 7.28 1.09
CA ARG A 664 23.38 6.86 -0.28
C ARG A 664 24.58 7.14 -1.16
#